data_AF-A0A6A7KWP2-F1
#
_entry.id   AF-A0A6A7KWP2-F1
#
_cell.length_a   1.000
_cell.length_b   1.000
_cell.length_c   1.000
_cell.angle_alpha   90.00
_cell.angle_beta   90.00
_cell.angle_gamma   90.00
#
_symmetry.space_group_name_H-M   'P 1'
#
loop_
_entity.id
_entity.type
_entity.pdbx_description
1 polymer ?
#
loop_
_entity_poly.entity_id
_entity_poly.type
_entity_poly.pdbx_seq_one_letter_code
_entity_poly.pdbx_strand_id
1 'polypeptide(L)'
;MKNVCLHGFRVAAAASLLAAALGIPTTVNAQAPNTRWVFAEGVYDQDGFWREEIIVTNPNDTRVHAALTLLTPTGTCEVGSIDPLNPLTDIPPTSQYRYEITFPFIARFCPGLPASGAVAVILDTTAPVVAERTIFWGGRYMRGHTGEVGFSGEAAPIWYFAEGAAIGSFRTFFAIANVDPQRDAQVDVKYLLESGTTRTARVTVPAGSRQTVEAPQGIGGFGAEVRSTNDVPIYAERAMFWSNFRGGHTSKGIAQPSTEWHLAEGANYDGVFTTYLLFANPNPTPITVDVRYLTDGAAAQSAQYSVPANGRRTVLVGAPGHGGPKNTSFSVVATSSSAFVAERSVYVAAMSEGTAAAGIPAPATQWAFADGASGGFAEYQRLDDPDRRSFDTYYFISNPHDSVARVTARFYRRDGTGVVESYSVKPSSRTAILVTNPALSNQRYGAVFTASQPVVVERATYYSQGAEAVAGVPWNDHAADPAAPADPTVTGIVNPSDGQPADRAAGHPLLLVGSNFAQDASVSFGGHPGTVLDVLNSAAILVEPPLDAQTSEGAVDVVVSWPSGQSATLPGSFLLASRAPDPPPGQILPLPDYGPAVVVQVARERPDLLATSCQDHHGGAGWTFLDAVVDRLRQHDTRWGYNCKRGHCSDPSEDVVAYHGGAGPTVEGVSAVWVVDVIMSHCGSPSPTWLVHGFGGASGWTSRGRF
;
A
#
# COMPACT_ATOMS: atom_id res chain seq x y z
N MET A 1 -57.03 -41.22 39.09
CA MET A 1 -56.40 -40.03 39.70
C MET A 1 -55.41 -39.47 38.68
N LYS A 2 -55.49 -38.29 38.07
CA LYS A 2 -56.45 -37.19 37.89
C LYS A 2 -56.06 -36.59 36.50
N ASN A 3 -56.96 -36.51 35.51
CA ASN A 3 -57.59 -35.29 34.92
C ASN A 3 -56.59 -34.19 34.45
N VAL A 4 -56.68 -33.47 33.31
CA VAL A 4 -57.72 -33.23 32.26
C VAL A 4 -57.13 -32.31 31.12
N CYS A 5 -57.64 -32.47 29.89
CA CYS A 5 -57.83 -31.56 28.71
C CYS A 5 -56.74 -30.68 28.02
N LEU A 6 -56.54 -30.95 26.71
CA LEU A 6 -57.01 -30.19 25.51
C LEU A 6 -57.01 -28.63 25.51
N HIS A 7 -56.17 -28.02 24.66
CA HIS A 7 -56.48 -27.03 23.58
C HIS A 7 -55.26 -26.14 23.23
N GLY A 8 -55.05 -25.85 21.93
CA GLY A 8 -54.44 -24.58 21.50
C GLY A 8 -53.12 -24.62 20.73
N PHE A 9 -53.06 -25.23 19.54
CA PHE A 9 -52.04 -24.94 18.52
C PHE A 9 -52.62 -24.08 17.40
N ARG A 10 -52.75 -22.76 17.65
CA ARG A 10 -52.85 -21.68 16.66
C ARG A 10 -52.55 -20.37 17.38
N VAL A 11 -51.37 -19.77 17.19
CA VAL A 11 -51.06 -18.33 17.00
C VAL A 11 -49.54 -18.20 16.92
N ALA A 12 -48.98 -18.24 15.71
CA ALA A 12 -47.64 -17.68 15.39
C ALA A 12 -47.56 -17.28 13.89
N ALA A 13 -48.71 -16.88 13.31
CA ALA A 13 -48.84 -16.46 11.91
C ALA A 13 -49.63 -15.14 11.78
N ALA A 14 -49.59 -14.28 12.81
CA ALA A 14 -50.36 -13.03 12.86
C ALA A 14 -49.52 -11.78 13.18
N ALA A 15 -48.19 -11.84 13.08
CA ALA A 15 -47.33 -10.64 13.18
C ALA A 15 -46.87 -10.11 11.80
N SER A 16 -47.06 -10.87 10.72
CA SER A 16 -46.60 -10.51 9.37
C SER A 16 -47.67 -9.86 8.49
N LEU A 17 -48.87 -9.59 9.04
CA LEU A 17 -50.03 -9.08 8.27
C LEU A 17 -50.48 -7.67 8.66
N LEU A 18 -49.76 -6.96 9.52
CA LEU A 18 -50.02 -5.55 9.83
C LEU A 18 -49.04 -4.55 9.18
N ALA A 19 -47.98 -5.02 8.52
CA ALA A 19 -47.04 -4.15 7.78
C ALA A 19 -47.60 -3.68 6.42
N ALA A 20 -48.66 -4.31 5.92
CA ALA A 20 -49.27 -3.99 4.62
C ALA A 20 -50.17 -2.73 4.64
N ALA A 21 -50.36 -2.07 5.79
CA ALA A 21 -51.24 -0.90 5.92
C ALA A 21 -50.50 0.46 6.02
N LEU A 22 -49.17 0.50 5.90
CA LEU A 22 -48.37 1.74 6.03
C LEU A 22 -47.47 2.07 4.83
N GLY A 23 -47.59 1.37 3.69
CA GLY A 23 -46.87 1.76 2.47
C GLY A 23 -45.34 1.83 2.62
N ILE A 24 -44.77 1.05 3.55
CA ILE A 24 -43.31 0.90 3.66
C ILE A 24 -42.90 -0.11 2.58
N PRO A 25 -42.07 0.26 1.59
CA PRO A 25 -41.58 -0.70 0.61
C PRO A 25 -40.62 -1.67 1.31
N THR A 26 -41.10 -2.88 1.60
CA THR A 26 -40.23 -4.03 1.84
C THR A 26 -39.86 -4.64 0.50
N THR A 27 -38.90 -4.01 -0.18
CA THR A 27 -38.15 -4.64 -1.26
C THR A 27 -36.68 -4.55 -0.87
N VAL A 28 -36.12 -5.68 -0.42
CA VAL A 28 -34.70 -5.93 -0.60
C VAL A 28 -34.49 -5.88 -2.11
N ASN A 29 -34.02 -4.75 -2.62
CA ASN A 29 -33.65 -4.61 -4.02
C ASN A 29 -32.66 -5.72 -4.33
N ALA A 30 -32.99 -6.58 -5.30
CA ALA A 30 -31.95 -7.29 -6.02
C ALA A 30 -31.07 -6.20 -6.65
N GLN A 31 -29.88 -5.98 -6.07
CA GLN A 31 -28.93 -4.99 -6.59
C GLN A 31 -28.61 -5.39 -8.03
N ALA A 32 -28.65 -4.43 -8.96
CA ALA A 32 -28.27 -4.67 -10.34
C ALA A 32 -26.86 -5.31 -10.36
N PRO A 33 -26.58 -6.22 -11.31
CA PRO A 33 -25.27 -6.86 -11.38
C PRO A 33 -24.18 -5.79 -11.42
N ASN A 34 -23.10 -6.00 -10.66
CA ASN A 34 -21.97 -5.07 -10.46
C ASN A 34 -21.16 -4.83 -11.74
N THR A 35 -21.84 -4.30 -12.76
CA THR A 35 -21.40 -4.17 -14.15
C THR A 35 -21.25 -2.71 -14.58
N ARG A 36 -21.66 -1.77 -13.74
CA ARG A 36 -21.44 -0.34 -13.93
C ARG A 36 -20.99 0.27 -12.62
N TRP A 37 -19.90 1.01 -12.69
CA TRP A 37 -19.24 1.67 -11.57
C TRP A 37 -19.00 3.13 -11.94
N VAL A 38 -19.37 4.05 -11.05
CA VAL A 38 -19.08 5.48 -11.22
C VAL A 38 -18.14 5.95 -10.12
N PHE A 39 -17.26 6.88 -10.45
CA PHE A 39 -16.32 7.56 -9.55
C PHE A 39 -16.47 9.06 -9.86
N ALA A 40 -17.01 9.84 -8.94
CA ALA A 40 -17.30 11.27 -9.14
C ALA A 40 -16.08 12.17 -8.92
N GLU A 41 -15.19 11.79 -8.00
CA GLU A 41 -13.89 12.41 -7.76
C GLU A 41 -12.83 11.81 -8.69
N GLY A 42 -11.78 12.57 -8.95
CA GLY A 42 -10.68 12.18 -9.83
C GLY A 42 -9.97 13.40 -10.39
N VAL A 43 -8.69 13.24 -10.72
CA VAL A 43 -7.82 14.30 -11.20
C VAL A 43 -6.63 13.72 -11.97
N TYR A 44 -6.25 14.42 -13.03
CA TYR A 44 -5.01 14.16 -13.76
C TYR A 44 -4.23 15.46 -13.93
N ASP A 45 -2.91 15.35 -14.06
CA ASP A 45 -2.04 16.47 -14.37
C ASP A 45 -0.80 16.06 -15.16
N GLN A 46 -0.27 17.00 -15.96
CA GLN A 46 0.95 16.80 -16.73
C GLN A 46 2.23 16.79 -15.87
N ASP A 47 2.18 17.42 -14.70
CA ASP A 47 3.33 17.59 -13.81
C ASP A 47 3.55 16.34 -12.93
N GLY A 48 2.62 15.38 -12.99
CA GLY A 48 2.66 14.12 -12.26
C GLY A 48 2.49 14.31 -10.75
N PHE A 49 1.94 15.43 -10.30
CA PHE A 49 1.62 15.63 -8.89
C PHE A 49 0.55 14.65 -8.44
N TRP A 50 -0.45 14.36 -9.29
CA TRP A 50 -1.54 13.42 -9.04
C TRP A 50 -1.37 12.13 -9.83
N ARG A 51 -1.74 11.00 -9.22
CA ARG A 51 -1.82 9.70 -9.88
C ARG A 51 -3.20 9.07 -9.69
N GLU A 52 -4.03 9.26 -10.70
CA GLU A 52 -5.29 8.58 -11.02
C GLU A 52 -5.17 7.07 -11.27
N GLU A 53 -5.71 6.18 -10.43
CA GLU A 53 -5.77 4.74 -10.72
C GLU A 53 -7.18 4.15 -10.50
N ILE A 54 -7.79 3.59 -11.55
CA ILE A 54 -9.04 2.80 -11.45
C ILE A 54 -8.68 1.33 -11.47
N ILE A 55 -9.13 0.60 -10.46
CA ILE A 55 -8.67 -0.76 -10.17
C ILE A 55 -9.89 -1.66 -10.22
N VAL A 56 -9.76 -2.77 -10.95
CA VAL A 56 -10.85 -3.70 -11.20
C VAL A 56 -10.39 -5.10 -10.85
N THR A 57 -11.14 -5.79 -10.01
CA THR A 57 -10.91 -7.21 -9.76
C THR A 57 -12.02 -8.02 -10.41
N ASN A 58 -11.61 -8.98 -11.24
CA ASN A 58 -12.47 -9.98 -11.85
C ASN A 58 -12.40 -11.28 -11.04
N PRO A 59 -13.37 -11.55 -10.15
CA PRO A 59 -13.42 -12.79 -9.39
C PRO A 59 -14.04 -13.96 -10.20
N ASN A 60 -14.43 -13.74 -11.46
CA ASN A 60 -15.03 -14.78 -12.29
C ASN A 60 -13.96 -15.75 -12.82
N ASP A 61 -14.40 -16.96 -13.16
CA ASP A 61 -13.62 -17.97 -13.90
C ASP A 61 -13.56 -17.69 -15.41
N THR A 62 -14.22 -16.63 -15.85
CA THR A 62 -14.28 -16.18 -17.24
C THR A 62 -13.75 -14.76 -17.38
N ARG A 63 -13.32 -14.45 -18.61
CA ARG A 63 -12.79 -13.15 -18.98
C ARG A 63 -13.90 -12.10 -18.96
N VAL A 64 -13.59 -10.92 -18.46
CA VAL A 64 -14.50 -9.76 -18.45
C VAL A 64 -13.94 -8.67 -19.33
N HIS A 65 -14.82 -8.00 -20.07
CA HIS A 65 -14.46 -6.83 -20.83
C HIS A 65 -15.01 -5.55 -20.21
N ALA A 66 -14.29 -4.46 -20.38
CA ALA A 66 -14.59 -3.16 -19.75
C ALA A 66 -14.60 -2.02 -20.77
N ALA A 67 -15.34 -0.95 -20.49
CA ALA A 67 -15.25 0.32 -21.21
C ALA A 67 -15.23 1.47 -20.20
N LEU A 68 -14.51 2.54 -20.55
CA LEU A 68 -14.35 3.72 -19.73
C LEU A 68 -14.95 4.95 -20.43
N THR A 69 -15.76 5.70 -19.69
CA THR A 69 -16.23 7.02 -20.06
C THR A 69 -15.77 8.03 -19.01
N LEU A 70 -15.18 9.13 -19.45
CA LEU A 70 -14.69 10.20 -18.59
C LEU A 70 -15.66 11.38 -18.64
N LEU A 71 -16.05 11.92 -17.49
CA LEU A 71 -16.77 13.19 -17.40
C LEU A 71 -15.82 14.26 -16.88
N THR A 72 -15.76 15.39 -17.58
CA THR A 72 -14.91 16.54 -17.24
C THR A 72 -15.78 17.75 -16.91
N PRO A 73 -15.23 18.88 -16.43
CA PRO A 73 -16.00 20.13 -16.31
C PRO A 73 -16.65 20.60 -17.60
N THR A 74 -16.07 20.21 -18.74
CA THR A 74 -16.44 20.70 -20.07
C THR A 74 -17.24 19.69 -20.89
N GLY A 75 -17.51 18.49 -20.36
CA GLY A 75 -18.30 17.45 -21.02
C GLY A 75 -17.67 16.06 -20.95
N THR A 76 -18.18 15.15 -21.78
CA THR A 76 -17.80 13.73 -21.80
C THR A 76 -16.66 13.44 -22.80
N CYS A 77 -15.81 12.47 -22.46
CA CYS A 77 -14.91 11.79 -23.39
C CYS A 77 -15.07 10.27 -23.27
N GLU A 78 -15.26 9.58 -24.39
CA GLU A 78 -15.26 8.12 -24.45
C GLU A 78 -13.85 7.61 -24.74
N VAL A 79 -13.30 6.77 -23.86
CA VAL A 79 -11.92 6.26 -23.99
C VAL A 79 -11.86 5.01 -24.87
N GLY A 80 -12.97 4.29 -24.98
CA GLY A 80 -13.10 3.14 -25.87
C GLY A 80 -14.46 2.46 -25.77
N SER A 81 -14.77 1.64 -26.76
CA SER A 81 -15.89 0.69 -26.72
C SER A 81 -15.44 -0.66 -26.18
N ILE A 82 -16.37 -1.44 -25.61
CA ILE A 82 -16.12 -2.84 -25.24
C ILE A 82 -15.69 -3.61 -26.51
N ASP A 83 -14.40 -3.92 -26.63
CA ASP A 83 -13.82 -4.63 -27.77
C ASP A 83 -13.00 -5.84 -27.29
N PRO A 84 -13.41 -7.08 -27.61
CA PRO A 84 -12.66 -8.28 -27.22
C PRO A 84 -11.22 -8.35 -27.75
N LEU A 85 -10.87 -7.53 -28.76
CA LEU A 85 -9.53 -7.46 -29.35
C LEU A 85 -8.67 -6.32 -28.76
N ASN A 86 -9.24 -5.46 -27.92
CA ASN A 86 -8.52 -4.37 -27.28
C ASN A 86 -7.99 -4.82 -25.90
N PRO A 87 -6.66 -4.89 -25.70
CA PRO A 87 -6.08 -5.30 -24.43
C PRO A 87 -6.33 -4.32 -23.28
N LEU A 88 -6.77 -3.08 -23.58
CA LEU A 88 -7.20 -2.14 -22.55
C LEU A 88 -8.55 -2.53 -21.96
N THR A 89 -9.36 -3.27 -22.69
CA THR A 89 -10.70 -3.66 -22.25
C THR A 89 -10.74 -5.12 -21.83
N ASP A 90 -9.60 -5.75 -21.58
CA ASP A 90 -9.50 -7.18 -21.31
C ASP A 90 -9.03 -7.46 -19.87
N ILE A 91 -9.91 -8.08 -19.09
CA ILE A 91 -9.66 -8.44 -17.69
C ILE A 91 -9.71 -9.97 -17.57
N PRO A 92 -8.55 -10.65 -17.46
CA PRO A 92 -8.49 -12.10 -17.34
C PRO A 92 -9.31 -12.66 -16.16
N PRO A 93 -9.71 -13.94 -16.19
CA PRO A 93 -10.27 -14.63 -15.05
C PRO A 93 -9.40 -14.47 -13.79
N THR A 94 -10.05 -14.45 -12.62
CA THR A 94 -9.39 -14.48 -11.31
C THR A 94 -8.23 -13.49 -11.16
N SER A 95 -8.37 -12.29 -11.73
CA SER A 95 -7.28 -11.32 -11.84
C SER A 95 -7.67 -9.91 -11.40
N GLN A 96 -6.66 -9.11 -11.07
CA GLN A 96 -6.78 -7.68 -10.87
C GLN A 96 -6.18 -6.92 -12.07
N TYR A 97 -6.87 -5.88 -12.54
CA TYR A 97 -6.41 -4.96 -13.58
C TYR A 97 -6.46 -3.52 -13.11
N ARG A 98 -5.62 -2.66 -13.68
CA ARG A 98 -5.50 -1.25 -13.30
C ARG A 98 -5.42 -0.34 -14.52
N TYR A 99 -6.21 0.72 -14.51
CA TYR A 99 -6.19 1.82 -15.47
C TYR A 99 -5.53 3.04 -14.84
N GLU A 100 -4.38 3.46 -15.37
CA GLU A 100 -3.70 4.68 -14.93
C GLU A 100 -4.26 5.89 -15.67
N ILE A 101 -5.18 6.62 -15.03
CA ILE A 101 -5.84 7.83 -15.56
C ILE A 101 -4.90 9.03 -15.40
N THR A 102 -3.77 8.99 -16.13
CA THR A 102 -2.70 9.99 -16.10
C THR A 102 -2.77 10.91 -17.32
N PHE A 103 -2.02 12.02 -17.33
CA PHE A 103 -1.97 12.88 -18.52
C PHE A 103 -1.60 12.15 -19.83
N PRO A 104 -0.60 11.24 -19.87
CA PRO A 104 -0.34 10.43 -21.07
C PRO A 104 -1.54 9.60 -21.55
N PHE A 105 -2.35 9.08 -20.62
CA PHE A 105 -3.59 8.38 -20.94
C PHE A 105 -4.63 9.35 -21.53
N ILE A 106 -4.85 10.49 -20.88
CA ILE A 106 -5.78 11.52 -21.35
C ILE A 106 -5.39 12.06 -22.73
N ALA A 107 -4.11 12.40 -22.94
CA ALA A 107 -3.61 12.90 -24.22
C ALA A 107 -3.78 11.89 -25.36
N ARG A 108 -3.76 10.59 -25.05
CA ARG A 108 -3.95 9.51 -26.03
C ARG A 108 -5.41 9.29 -26.39
N PHE A 109 -6.31 9.23 -25.42
CA PHE A 109 -7.70 8.81 -25.64
C PHE A 109 -8.69 9.98 -25.74
N CYS A 110 -8.34 11.13 -25.17
CA CYS A 110 -9.18 12.32 -25.15
C CYS A 110 -8.42 13.54 -25.69
N PRO A 111 -7.91 13.48 -26.95
CA PRO A 111 -7.15 14.58 -27.52
C PRO A 111 -8.02 15.84 -27.60
N GLY A 112 -7.65 16.87 -26.83
CA GLY A 112 -8.40 18.13 -26.73
C GLY A 112 -8.76 18.54 -25.30
N LEU A 113 -8.63 17.62 -24.34
CA LEU A 113 -8.67 17.98 -22.93
C LEU A 113 -7.42 18.77 -22.51
N PRO A 114 -7.51 19.64 -21.48
CA PRO A 114 -6.37 20.37 -20.96
C PRO A 114 -5.30 19.42 -20.40
N ALA A 115 -4.12 19.95 -20.11
CA ALA A 115 -3.02 19.15 -19.59
C ALA A 115 -3.21 18.69 -18.12
N SER A 116 -4.10 19.37 -17.40
CA SER A 116 -4.50 19.02 -16.04
C SER A 116 -5.98 19.33 -15.85
N GLY A 117 -6.69 18.51 -15.07
CA GLY A 117 -8.10 18.72 -14.80
C GLY A 117 -8.72 17.67 -13.88
N ALA A 118 -9.86 18.02 -13.30
CA ALA A 118 -10.68 17.08 -12.54
C ALA A 118 -11.51 16.21 -13.50
N VAL A 119 -11.64 14.93 -13.17
CA VAL A 119 -12.30 13.91 -13.99
C VAL A 119 -13.15 13.02 -13.11
N ALA A 120 -14.31 12.60 -13.60
CA ALA A 120 -15.09 11.50 -13.06
C ALA A 120 -15.00 10.33 -14.04
N VAL A 121 -15.00 9.11 -13.54
CA VAL A 121 -14.88 7.89 -14.35
C VAL A 121 -16.14 7.05 -14.26
N ILE A 122 -16.65 6.61 -15.40
CA ILE A 122 -17.66 5.57 -15.52
C ILE A 122 -16.97 4.35 -16.12
N LEU A 123 -17.09 3.22 -15.43
CA LEU A 123 -16.63 1.91 -15.86
C LEU A 123 -17.85 1.02 -16.11
N ASP A 124 -18.01 0.57 -17.35
CA ASP A 124 -19.02 -0.44 -17.73
C ASP A 124 -18.32 -1.76 -18.05
N THR A 125 -18.87 -2.90 -17.62
CA THR A 125 -18.30 -4.23 -17.82
C THR A 125 -19.31 -5.26 -18.31
N THR A 126 -18.82 -6.31 -18.98
CA THR A 126 -19.66 -7.38 -19.54
C THR A 126 -20.14 -8.40 -18.51
N ALA A 127 -19.54 -8.42 -17.32
CA ALA A 127 -19.94 -9.27 -16.19
C ALA A 127 -19.61 -8.59 -14.85
N PRO A 128 -20.18 -9.05 -13.73
CA PRO A 128 -19.91 -8.48 -12.42
C PRO A 128 -18.42 -8.48 -12.07
N VAL A 129 -17.92 -7.31 -11.65
CA VAL A 129 -16.57 -7.11 -11.10
C VAL A 129 -16.68 -6.27 -9.84
N VAL A 130 -15.61 -6.15 -9.07
CA VAL A 130 -15.49 -5.09 -8.06
C VAL A 130 -14.52 -4.03 -8.56
N ALA A 131 -14.84 -2.75 -8.36
CA ALA A 131 -13.99 -1.64 -8.79
C ALA A 131 -13.79 -0.59 -7.70
N GLU A 132 -12.55 -0.16 -7.52
CA GLU A 132 -12.13 0.91 -6.62
C GLU A 132 -11.31 1.95 -7.40
N ARG A 133 -11.22 3.16 -6.85
CA ARG A 133 -10.29 4.19 -7.29
C ARG A 133 -9.26 4.41 -6.20
N THR A 134 -8.02 4.60 -6.62
CA THR A 134 -6.94 5.08 -5.78
C THR A 134 -6.36 6.37 -6.38
N ILE A 135 -6.12 7.37 -5.54
CA ILE A 135 -5.44 8.62 -5.91
C ILE A 135 -4.22 8.80 -5.01
N PHE A 136 -3.04 8.91 -5.63
CA PHE A 136 -1.83 9.37 -4.94
C PHE A 136 -1.54 10.83 -5.27
N TRP A 137 -0.89 11.56 -4.37
CA TRP A 137 -0.44 12.93 -4.64
C TRP A 137 0.93 13.27 -4.06
N GLY A 138 1.50 14.41 -4.42
CA GLY A 138 2.83 14.83 -3.95
C GLY A 138 3.97 14.40 -4.88
N GLY A 139 3.66 14.08 -6.14
CA GLY A 139 4.64 13.77 -7.17
C GLY A 139 5.31 12.41 -7.00
N ARG A 140 6.58 12.31 -7.42
CA ARG A 140 7.43 11.12 -7.32
C ARG A 140 7.38 10.45 -5.93
N TYR A 141 7.17 11.21 -4.87
CA TYR A 141 7.26 10.73 -3.48
C TYR A 141 5.94 10.22 -2.91
N MET A 142 4.80 10.45 -3.58
CA MET A 142 3.48 10.04 -3.08
C MET A 142 3.29 10.41 -1.61
N ARG A 143 3.26 11.71 -1.31
CA ARG A 143 3.16 12.28 0.03
C ARG A 143 1.74 12.24 0.60
N GLY A 144 0.96 11.26 0.14
CA GLY A 144 -0.43 11.11 0.49
C GLY A 144 -1.16 10.21 -0.50
N HIS A 145 -2.26 9.66 -0.01
CA HIS A 145 -2.98 8.57 -0.63
C HIS A 145 -4.44 8.61 -0.20
N THR A 146 -5.33 8.25 -1.11
CA THR A 146 -6.72 7.98 -0.75
C THR A 146 -7.33 6.99 -1.73
N GLY A 147 -8.29 6.21 -1.25
CA GLY A 147 -9.03 5.23 -2.03
C GLY A 147 -10.52 5.37 -1.78
N GLU A 148 -11.34 4.94 -2.73
CA GLU A 148 -12.78 4.79 -2.53
C GLU A 148 -13.36 3.75 -3.48
N VAL A 149 -14.40 3.05 -3.02
CA VAL A 149 -15.17 2.14 -3.86
C VAL A 149 -16.13 2.88 -4.77
N GLY A 150 -16.25 2.42 -6.02
CA GLY A 150 -17.16 3.04 -6.97
C GLY A 150 -18.63 2.91 -6.57
N PHE A 151 -19.49 3.70 -7.19
CA PHE A 151 -20.94 3.54 -7.09
C PHE A 151 -21.41 2.37 -7.97
N SER A 152 -21.70 1.22 -7.36
CA SER A 152 -22.43 0.11 -8.00
C SER A 152 -23.94 0.25 -7.79
N GLY A 153 -24.56 1.15 -8.55
CA GLY A 153 -26.00 1.41 -8.46
C GLY A 153 -26.44 2.67 -9.20
N GLU A 154 -27.76 2.90 -9.24
CA GLU A 154 -28.34 4.08 -9.86
C GLU A 154 -27.95 5.37 -9.13
N ALA A 155 -27.74 6.43 -9.89
CA ALA A 155 -27.57 7.78 -9.37
C ALA A 155 -28.76 8.18 -8.48
N ALA A 156 -28.52 9.02 -7.49
CA ALA A 156 -29.56 9.49 -6.57
C ALA A 156 -29.73 11.01 -6.69
N PRO A 157 -30.95 11.55 -6.43
CA PRO A 157 -31.15 12.99 -6.38
C PRO A 157 -30.52 13.62 -5.13
N ILE A 158 -30.05 12.82 -4.17
CA ILE A 158 -29.49 13.30 -2.91
C ILE A 158 -28.41 12.36 -2.37
N TRP A 159 -27.37 12.94 -1.78
CA TRP A 159 -26.28 12.25 -1.10
C TRP A 159 -25.94 12.95 0.21
N TYR A 160 -25.61 12.16 1.23
CA TYR A 160 -25.29 12.65 2.57
C TYR A 160 -23.86 12.32 2.99
N PHE A 161 -23.29 13.20 3.81
CA PHE A 161 -21.97 13.08 4.41
C PHE A 161 -22.06 13.52 5.89
N ALA A 162 -21.39 12.79 6.77
CA ALA A 162 -21.23 13.14 8.18
C ALA A 162 -19.86 13.79 8.48
N GLU A 163 -18.88 13.69 7.58
CA GLU A 163 -17.55 14.30 7.69
C GLU A 163 -17.39 15.53 6.79
N GLY A 164 -16.56 16.45 7.27
CA GLY A 164 -16.28 17.71 6.60
C GLY A 164 -15.65 18.72 7.55
N ALA A 165 -14.60 19.40 7.08
CA ALA A 165 -13.97 20.49 7.81
C ALA A 165 -13.48 21.57 6.86
N ALA A 166 -13.80 22.82 7.20
CA ALA A 166 -13.31 24.02 6.51
C ALA A 166 -12.88 25.05 7.56
N ILE A 167 -11.88 24.67 8.34
CA ILE A 167 -11.31 25.42 9.45
C ILE A 167 -9.80 25.18 9.54
N GLY A 168 -9.04 26.21 9.90
CA GLY A 168 -7.58 26.12 9.95
C GLY A 168 -7.00 25.82 8.57
N SER A 169 -6.26 24.71 8.45
CA SER A 169 -5.69 24.26 7.17
C SER A 169 -6.60 23.29 6.39
N PHE A 170 -7.72 22.85 6.97
CA PHE A 170 -8.63 21.91 6.31
C PHE A 170 -9.43 22.56 5.18
N ARG A 171 -9.44 21.89 4.03
CA ARG A 171 -10.19 22.24 2.82
C ARG A 171 -11.03 21.03 2.43
N THR A 172 -12.33 21.21 2.27
CA THR A 172 -13.25 20.14 1.84
C THR A 172 -13.86 20.50 0.49
N PHE A 173 -13.86 19.53 -0.42
CA PHE A 173 -14.37 19.62 -1.78
C PHE A 173 -15.43 18.53 -1.98
N PHE A 174 -16.47 18.85 -2.75
CA PHE A 174 -17.50 17.91 -3.18
C PHE A 174 -17.43 17.77 -4.68
N ALA A 175 -16.99 16.61 -5.19
CA ALA A 175 -17.07 16.29 -6.61
C ALA A 175 -18.42 15.68 -6.93
N ILE A 176 -19.09 16.25 -7.93
CA ILE A 176 -20.47 15.96 -8.27
C ILE A 176 -20.52 15.61 -9.76
N ALA A 177 -20.86 14.37 -10.07
CA ALA A 177 -20.99 13.88 -11.44
C ALA A 177 -22.46 13.81 -11.86
N ASN A 178 -22.76 14.38 -13.02
CA ASN A 178 -24.04 14.27 -13.71
C ASN A 178 -23.88 13.36 -14.93
N VAL A 179 -24.33 12.12 -14.80
CA VAL A 179 -24.25 11.12 -15.87
C VAL A 179 -25.41 11.23 -16.87
N ASP A 180 -26.41 12.08 -16.62
CA ASP A 180 -27.51 12.33 -17.57
C ASP A 180 -26.95 13.13 -18.76
N PRO A 181 -27.03 12.59 -20.00
CA PRO A 181 -26.44 13.25 -21.16
C PRO A 181 -27.32 14.36 -21.75
N GLN A 182 -28.52 14.60 -21.20
CA GLN A 182 -29.50 15.53 -21.77
C GLN A 182 -29.87 16.69 -20.84
N ARG A 183 -29.81 16.49 -19.52
CA ARG A 183 -30.33 17.46 -18.56
C ARG A 183 -29.25 17.94 -17.60
N ASP A 184 -29.14 19.25 -17.45
CA ASP A 184 -28.32 19.87 -16.41
C ASP A 184 -28.92 19.60 -15.04
N ALA A 185 -28.09 19.21 -14.06
CA ALA A 185 -28.50 19.09 -12.67
C ALA A 185 -28.33 20.43 -11.95
N GLN A 186 -29.38 20.88 -11.27
CA GLN A 186 -29.32 22.05 -10.38
C GLN A 186 -29.09 21.54 -8.97
N VAL A 187 -27.93 21.81 -8.37
CA VAL A 187 -27.50 21.15 -7.14
C VAL A 187 -27.28 22.14 -6.00
N ASP A 188 -27.92 21.88 -4.87
CA ASP A 188 -27.67 22.54 -3.59
C ASP A 188 -26.70 21.67 -2.76
N VAL A 189 -25.62 22.27 -2.26
CA VAL A 189 -24.73 21.67 -1.25
C VAL A 189 -25.01 22.35 0.08
N LYS A 190 -25.76 21.68 0.96
CA LYS A 190 -26.17 22.18 2.27
C LYS A 190 -25.27 21.61 3.36
N TYR A 191 -24.54 22.48 4.05
CA TYR A 191 -23.65 22.15 5.17
C TYR A 191 -24.44 22.14 6.49
N LEU A 192 -24.35 21.03 7.23
CA LEU A 192 -24.97 20.78 8.52
C LEU A 192 -23.95 21.05 9.65
N LEU A 193 -24.07 22.18 10.35
CA LEU A 193 -23.08 22.61 11.33
C LEU A 193 -23.37 22.03 12.72
N GLU A 194 -22.34 21.94 13.58
CA GLU A 194 -22.50 21.43 14.96
C GLU A 194 -23.40 22.32 15.84
N SER A 195 -23.56 23.61 15.48
CA SER A 195 -24.51 24.51 16.15
C SER A 195 -25.97 24.23 15.85
N GLY A 196 -26.26 23.29 14.92
CA GLY A 196 -27.61 23.03 14.39
C GLY A 196 -28.06 24.03 13.31
N THR A 197 -27.22 24.99 12.94
CA THR A 197 -27.47 25.91 11.81
C THR A 197 -26.98 25.29 10.50
N THR A 198 -27.45 25.82 9.36
CA THR A 198 -27.04 25.34 8.03
C THR A 198 -26.59 26.47 7.12
N ARG A 199 -25.77 26.15 6.11
CA ARG A 199 -25.38 27.05 5.01
C ARG A 199 -25.52 26.29 3.69
N THR A 200 -25.81 26.98 2.58
CA THR A 200 -25.99 26.33 1.28
C THR A 200 -25.17 27.02 0.20
N ALA A 201 -24.46 26.24 -0.62
CA ALA A 201 -23.91 26.65 -1.90
C ALA A 201 -24.74 26.06 -3.04
N ARG A 202 -24.78 26.73 -4.20
CA ARG A 202 -25.49 26.25 -5.39
C ARG A 202 -24.54 26.09 -6.55
N VAL A 203 -24.73 25.04 -7.33
CA VAL A 203 -23.96 24.77 -8.56
C VAL A 203 -24.88 24.16 -9.62
N THR A 204 -24.66 24.51 -10.88
CA THR A 204 -25.23 23.76 -12.00
C THR A 204 -24.17 22.76 -12.48
N VAL A 205 -24.54 21.50 -12.59
CA VAL A 205 -23.69 20.44 -13.18
C VAL A 205 -24.25 20.14 -14.57
N PRO A 206 -23.60 20.61 -15.66
CA PRO A 206 -24.08 20.38 -17.01
C PRO A 206 -24.32 18.89 -17.31
N ALA A 207 -25.19 18.62 -18.28
CA ALA A 207 -25.41 17.26 -18.78
C ALA A 207 -24.08 16.59 -19.22
N GLY A 208 -23.87 15.33 -18.85
CA GLY A 208 -22.66 14.56 -19.19
C GLY A 208 -21.37 15.21 -18.70
N SER A 209 -21.35 15.73 -17.48
CA SER A 209 -20.18 16.46 -16.95
C SER A 209 -20.02 16.23 -15.45
N ARG A 210 -18.95 16.77 -14.88
CA ARG A 210 -18.78 16.85 -13.42
C ARG A 210 -18.34 18.23 -12.96
N GLN A 211 -18.74 18.62 -11.75
CA GLN A 211 -18.33 19.87 -11.11
C GLN A 211 -17.79 19.61 -9.70
N THR A 212 -17.04 20.57 -9.16
CA THR A 212 -16.45 20.47 -7.82
C THR A 212 -16.81 21.73 -7.06
N VAL A 213 -17.37 21.56 -5.87
CA VAL A 213 -17.75 22.66 -4.99
C VAL A 213 -16.85 22.62 -3.77
N GLU A 214 -16.11 23.69 -3.53
CA GLU A 214 -15.36 23.85 -2.29
C GLU A 214 -16.26 24.39 -1.17
N ALA A 215 -16.16 23.81 0.03
CA ALA A 215 -16.81 24.33 1.22
C ALA A 215 -16.24 25.71 1.62
N PRO A 216 -17.09 26.70 1.96
CA PRO A 216 -16.62 28.01 2.40
C PRO A 216 -15.72 27.91 3.64
N GLN A 217 -14.55 28.56 3.60
CA GLN A 217 -13.64 28.59 4.75
C GLN A 217 -14.24 29.31 5.97
N GLY A 218 -13.88 28.84 7.17
CA GLY A 218 -14.28 29.43 8.45
C GLY A 218 -15.63 28.93 9.00
N ILE A 219 -16.25 27.90 8.38
CA ILE A 219 -17.55 27.37 8.85
C ILE A 219 -17.41 26.26 9.91
N GLY A 220 -16.20 25.83 10.24
CA GLY A 220 -15.95 24.79 11.23
C GLY A 220 -16.02 23.38 10.65
N GLY A 221 -16.32 22.41 11.51
CA GLY A 221 -16.65 21.04 11.12
C GLY A 221 -18.14 20.91 10.79
N PHE A 222 -18.48 20.09 9.79
CA PHE A 222 -19.82 19.98 9.25
C PHE A 222 -20.10 18.60 8.64
N GLY A 223 -21.38 18.24 8.58
CA GLY A 223 -21.88 17.23 7.63
C GLY A 223 -22.42 17.93 6.39
N ALA A 224 -22.82 17.20 5.36
CA ALA A 224 -23.38 17.79 4.15
C ALA A 224 -24.52 16.97 3.54
N GLU A 225 -25.39 17.68 2.83
CA GLU A 225 -26.48 17.15 2.01
C GLU A 225 -26.29 17.76 0.61
N VAL A 226 -25.92 16.92 -0.36
CA VAL A 226 -25.71 17.30 -1.77
C VAL A 226 -26.95 16.86 -2.54
N ARG A 227 -27.79 17.80 -2.95
CA ARG A 227 -29.11 17.53 -3.49
C ARG A 227 -29.33 18.19 -4.85
N SER A 228 -29.73 17.40 -5.84
CA SER A 228 -30.31 17.89 -7.08
C SER A 228 -31.74 18.39 -6.83
N THR A 229 -31.99 19.68 -7.07
CA THR A 229 -33.27 20.36 -6.83
C THR A 229 -34.23 20.25 -8.01
N ASN A 230 -33.77 19.76 -9.15
CA ASN A 230 -34.58 19.49 -10.34
C ASN A 230 -34.67 17.99 -10.67
N ASP A 231 -34.38 17.14 -9.68
CA ASP A 231 -34.51 15.67 -9.73
C ASP A 231 -33.70 14.98 -10.86
N VAL A 232 -32.67 15.65 -11.39
CA VAL A 232 -31.64 14.99 -12.22
C VAL A 232 -30.74 14.19 -11.29
N PRO A 233 -30.68 12.85 -11.42
CA PRO A 233 -29.83 12.03 -10.55
C PRO A 233 -28.34 12.36 -10.72
N ILE A 234 -27.61 12.39 -9.62
CA ILE A 234 -26.18 12.70 -9.57
C ILE A 234 -25.42 11.62 -8.79
N TYR A 235 -24.09 11.66 -8.84
CA TYR A 235 -23.20 11.00 -7.89
C TYR A 235 -22.37 12.06 -7.17
N ALA A 236 -22.06 11.85 -5.89
CA ALA A 236 -21.28 12.80 -5.11
C ALA A 236 -20.25 12.09 -4.23
N GLU A 237 -19.02 12.58 -4.28
CA GLU A 237 -17.94 12.21 -3.36
C GLU A 237 -17.40 13.45 -2.67
N ARG A 238 -16.79 13.25 -1.51
CA ARG A 238 -16.12 14.30 -0.75
C ARG A 238 -14.62 14.02 -0.74
N ALA A 239 -13.82 15.02 -1.06
CA ALA A 239 -12.38 15.03 -0.83
C ALA A 239 -12.04 16.07 0.25
N MET A 240 -11.14 15.73 1.16
CA MET A 240 -10.66 16.67 2.17
C MET A 240 -9.14 16.62 2.23
N PHE A 241 -8.51 17.79 2.24
CA PHE A 241 -7.07 17.95 2.31
C PHE A 241 -6.72 18.96 3.39
N TRP A 242 -5.55 18.82 4.00
CA TRP A 242 -5.05 19.78 4.99
C TRP A 242 -3.55 19.99 4.88
N SER A 243 -3.08 21.03 5.57
CA SER A 243 -1.66 21.36 5.69
C SER A 243 -0.93 21.43 4.33
N ASN A 244 -1.60 22.01 3.32
CA ASN A 244 -1.13 22.11 1.93
C ASN A 244 -0.85 20.75 1.27
N PHE A 245 -1.86 19.86 1.25
CA PHE A 245 -1.78 18.50 0.68
C PHE A 245 -0.72 17.61 1.36
N ARG A 246 -0.44 17.85 2.64
CA ARG A 246 0.39 16.94 3.44
C ARG A 246 -0.39 15.76 4.01
N GLY A 247 -1.72 15.85 4.00
CA GLY A 247 -2.61 14.76 4.28
C GLY A 247 -3.96 15.02 3.64
N GLY A 248 -4.70 13.95 3.41
CA GLY A 248 -6.01 14.01 2.77
C GLY A 248 -6.74 12.68 2.83
N HIS A 249 -8.06 12.72 2.63
CA HIS A 249 -8.86 11.51 2.41
C HIS A 249 -10.13 11.84 1.64
N THR A 250 -10.66 10.85 0.93
CA THR A 250 -11.98 10.88 0.29
C THR A 250 -13.01 10.08 1.06
N SER A 251 -14.28 10.29 0.74
CA SER A 251 -15.37 9.41 1.13
C SER A 251 -16.51 9.52 0.12
N LYS A 252 -17.14 8.40 -0.18
CA LYS A 252 -18.34 8.28 -1.01
C LYS A 252 -19.58 8.74 -0.26
N GLY A 253 -20.47 9.44 -0.97
CA GLY A 253 -21.75 9.87 -0.43
C GLY A 253 -22.67 8.69 -0.09
N ILE A 254 -23.48 8.87 0.96
CA ILE A 254 -24.52 7.94 1.38
C ILE A 254 -25.86 8.34 0.75
N ALA A 255 -26.48 7.47 -0.05
CA ALA A 255 -27.74 7.79 -0.75
C ALA A 255 -28.96 7.82 0.20
N GLN A 256 -28.94 7.02 1.27
CA GLN A 256 -30.05 6.87 2.20
C GLN A 256 -29.55 6.79 3.64
N PRO A 257 -30.04 7.66 4.55
CA PRO A 257 -29.83 7.51 5.98
C PRO A 257 -30.37 6.16 6.48
N SER A 258 -29.73 5.59 7.51
CA SER A 258 -30.09 4.30 8.11
C SER A 258 -30.26 4.44 9.63
N THR A 259 -31.03 3.54 10.24
CA THR A 259 -31.13 3.42 11.70
C THR A 259 -29.98 2.63 12.31
N GLU A 260 -29.17 1.96 11.49
CA GLU A 260 -28.02 1.15 11.91
C GLU A 260 -26.84 1.36 10.94
N TRP A 261 -25.64 1.47 11.51
CA TRP A 261 -24.38 1.60 10.78
C TRP A 261 -23.28 0.78 11.45
N HIS A 262 -22.40 0.22 10.62
CA HIS A 262 -21.24 -0.54 11.04
C HIS A 262 -19.96 0.02 10.43
N LEU A 263 -18.89 -0.05 11.21
CA LEU A 263 -17.53 0.35 10.82
C LEU A 263 -16.59 -0.71 11.41
N ALA A 264 -15.92 -1.52 10.59
CA ALA A 264 -15.04 -2.60 11.02
C ALA A 264 -13.63 -2.15 11.45
N GLU A 265 -13.13 -1.03 10.92
CA GLU A 265 -11.90 -0.38 11.32
C GLU A 265 -12.14 0.70 12.38
N GLY A 266 -11.14 0.89 13.23
CA GLY A 266 -11.07 1.91 14.27
C GLY A 266 -9.90 1.61 15.21
N ALA A 267 -9.13 2.64 15.54
CA ALA A 267 -8.02 2.54 16.48
C ALA A 267 -7.78 3.87 17.17
N ASN A 268 -7.60 3.84 18.49
CA ASN A 268 -7.24 5.01 19.26
C ASN A 268 -6.03 4.67 20.13
N TYR A 269 -4.85 5.13 19.71
CA TYR A 269 -3.57 4.93 20.39
C TYR A 269 -2.86 6.27 20.50
N ASP A 270 -2.49 6.66 21.72
CA ASP A 270 -1.86 7.97 21.99
C ASP A 270 -0.68 8.23 21.04
N GLY A 271 -0.76 9.33 20.29
CA GLY A 271 0.29 9.77 19.35
C GLY A 271 0.37 9.01 18.03
N VAL A 272 -0.37 7.90 17.86
CA VAL A 272 -0.30 7.05 16.66
C VAL A 272 -1.60 7.12 15.85
N PHE A 273 -2.72 6.71 16.43
CA PHE A 273 -4.02 6.68 15.75
C PHE A 273 -5.05 7.46 16.57
N THR A 274 -5.80 8.33 15.89
CA THR A 274 -6.88 9.12 16.49
C THR A 274 -8.15 8.91 15.67
N THR A 275 -9.13 8.22 16.24
CA THR A 275 -10.40 7.96 15.56
C THR A 275 -11.47 8.99 15.94
N TYR A 276 -12.14 9.52 14.93
CA TYR A 276 -13.36 10.32 15.05
C TYR A 276 -14.54 9.53 14.49
N LEU A 277 -15.64 9.48 15.25
CA LEU A 277 -16.93 9.05 14.75
C LEU A 277 -17.79 10.27 14.44
N LEU A 278 -18.48 10.20 13.31
CA LEU A 278 -19.12 11.35 12.70
C LEU A 278 -20.56 11.00 12.43
N PHE A 279 -21.48 11.74 13.05
CA PHE A 279 -22.91 11.51 12.89
C PHE A 279 -23.59 12.75 12.35
N ALA A 280 -24.28 12.62 11.22
CA ALA A 280 -25.16 13.66 10.68
C ALA A 280 -26.62 13.25 10.85
N ASN A 281 -27.41 14.21 11.34
CA ASN A 281 -28.84 14.07 11.52
C ASN A 281 -29.57 15.01 10.56
N PRO A 282 -30.06 14.51 9.41
CA PRO A 282 -30.82 15.32 8.47
C PRO A 282 -32.25 15.62 8.96
N ASN A 283 -32.69 15.04 10.08
CA ASN A 283 -34.05 15.20 10.59
C ASN A 283 -34.25 16.54 11.32
N PRO A 284 -35.48 17.08 11.37
CA PRO A 284 -35.80 18.33 12.05
C PRO A 284 -35.86 18.20 13.59
N THR A 285 -35.65 17.01 14.14
CA THR A 285 -35.62 16.75 15.59
C THR A 285 -34.28 16.14 16.00
N PRO A 286 -33.75 16.47 17.20
CA PRO A 286 -32.56 15.80 17.72
C PRO A 286 -32.77 14.30 17.86
N ILE A 287 -31.69 13.52 17.72
CA ILE A 287 -31.68 12.07 17.88
C ILE A 287 -30.65 11.65 18.92
N THR A 288 -30.78 10.42 19.42
CA THR A 288 -29.75 9.75 20.22
C THR A 288 -29.20 8.58 19.43
N VAL A 289 -27.88 8.49 19.34
CA VAL A 289 -27.16 7.38 18.71
C VAL A 289 -26.50 6.55 19.80
N ASP A 290 -26.91 5.29 19.90
CA ASP A 290 -26.31 4.24 20.72
C ASP A 290 -25.13 3.64 19.98
N VAL A 291 -23.94 3.66 20.57
CA VAL A 291 -22.71 3.14 19.98
C VAL A 291 -22.18 2.00 20.81
N ARG A 292 -21.87 0.88 20.17
CA ARG A 292 -21.16 -0.27 20.74
C ARG A 292 -19.82 -0.46 20.03
N TYR A 293 -18.74 -0.47 20.82
CA TYR A 293 -17.37 -0.70 20.39
C TYR A 293 -16.99 -2.17 20.61
N LEU A 294 -16.72 -2.93 19.53
CA LEU A 294 -16.25 -4.31 19.63
C LEU A 294 -14.73 -4.31 19.54
N THR A 295 -14.05 -5.06 20.41
CA THR A 295 -12.58 -5.09 20.46
C THR A 295 -12.04 -6.45 20.04
N ASP A 296 -10.71 -6.62 19.99
CA ASP A 296 -10.06 -7.89 19.60
C ASP A 296 -10.18 -9.03 20.63
N GLY A 297 -10.83 -8.78 21.77
CA GLY A 297 -11.07 -9.82 22.77
C GLY A 297 -11.48 -9.32 24.16
N ALA A 298 -11.47 -8.01 24.42
CA ALA A 298 -12.04 -7.45 25.64
C ALA A 298 -13.56 -7.29 25.48
N ALA A 299 -14.25 -7.13 26.62
CA ALA A 299 -15.69 -6.86 26.61
C ALA A 299 -16.01 -5.60 25.79
N ALA A 300 -17.08 -5.66 25.01
CA ALA A 300 -17.55 -4.52 24.24
C ALA A 300 -17.87 -3.33 25.18
N GLN A 301 -17.56 -2.12 24.73
CA GLN A 301 -17.91 -0.89 25.44
C GLN A 301 -19.08 -0.21 24.74
N SER A 302 -19.89 0.54 25.47
CA SER A 302 -21.00 1.30 24.90
C SER A 302 -20.97 2.77 25.30
N ALA A 303 -21.48 3.63 24.43
CA ALA A 303 -21.67 5.05 24.67
C ALA A 303 -22.94 5.54 23.96
N GLN A 304 -23.46 6.68 24.40
CA GLN A 304 -24.61 7.34 23.78
C GLN A 304 -24.27 8.77 23.41
N TYR A 305 -24.73 9.21 22.24
CA TYR A 305 -24.46 10.53 21.71
C TYR A 305 -25.76 11.21 21.27
N SER A 306 -26.00 12.43 21.74
CA SER A 306 -27.05 13.28 21.18
C SER A 306 -26.55 13.99 19.94
N VAL A 307 -27.33 13.94 18.87
CA VAL A 307 -27.06 14.64 17.60
C VAL A 307 -28.17 15.67 17.38
N PRO A 308 -27.85 16.97 17.22
CA PRO A 308 -28.86 18.01 17.07
C PRO A 308 -29.70 17.83 15.81
N ALA A 309 -30.89 18.44 15.78
CA ALA A 309 -31.70 18.53 14.56
C ALA A 309 -30.94 19.26 13.44
N ASN A 310 -31.07 18.81 12.19
CA ASN A 310 -30.42 19.40 11.01
C ASN A 310 -28.93 19.70 11.23
N GLY A 311 -28.22 18.82 11.92
CA GLY A 311 -26.87 19.08 12.40
C GLY A 311 -26.00 17.85 12.45
N ARG A 312 -24.81 18.03 13.01
CA ARG A 312 -23.77 17.00 13.14
C ARG A 312 -23.30 16.86 14.58
N ARG A 313 -22.73 15.71 14.90
CA ARG A 313 -21.92 15.45 16.09
C ARG A 313 -20.58 14.82 15.70
N THR A 314 -19.48 15.42 16.14
CA THR A 314 -18.14 14.80 16.12
C THR A 314 -17.85 14.14 17.45
N VAL A 315 -17.35 12.90 17.42
CA VAL A 315 -16.90 12.17 18.62
C VAL A 315 -15.45 11.78 18.44
N LEU A 316 -14.54 12.49 19.10
CA LEU A 316 -13.19 12.00 19.36
C LEU A 316 -13.23 10.82 20.35
N VAL A 317 -12.98 9.61 19.88
CA VAL A 317 -13.10 8.39 20.69
C VAL A 317 -12.05 8.37 21.81
N GLY A 318 -12.44 7.97 23.02
CA GLY A 318 -11.56 7.84 24.18
C GLY A 318 -11.12 9.17 24.82
N ALA A 319 -11.56 10.32 24.29
CA ALA A 319 -11.30 11.62 24.90
C ALA A 319 -12.18 11.87 26.13
N PRO A 320 -11.70 12.65 27.13
CA PRO A 320 -12.51 13.06 28.28
C PRO A 320 -13.85 13.68 27.86
N GLY A 321 -14.96 13.15 28.39
CA GLY A 321 -16.32 13.62 28.08
C GLY A 321 -16.91 13.08 26.76
N HIS A 322 -16.15 12.34 25.96
CA HIS A 322 -16.62 11.71 24.72
C HIS A 322 -16.83 10.19 24.85
N GLY A 323 -16.19 9.54 25.81
CA GLY A 323 -16.34 8.09 26.04
C GLY A 323 -15.73 7.24 24.92
N GLY A 324 -15.97 5.93 24.99
CA GLY A 324 -15.35 4.95 24.10
C GLY A 324 -13.92 4.54 24.54
N PRO A 325 -13.33 3.54 23.87
CA PRO A 325 -12.07 2.95 24.29
C PRO A 325 -10.85 3.82 23.97
N LYS A 326 -9.79 3.65 24.78
CA LYS A 326 -8.49 4.31 24.61
C LYS A 326 -7.37 3.26 24.62
N ASN A 327 -6.32 3.47 23.84
CA ASN A 327 -5.21 2.53 23.62
C ASN A 327 -5.72 1.14 23.18
N THR A 328 -6.62 1.13 22.19
CA THR A 328 -7.36 -0.06 21.77
C THR A 328 -7.83 0.09 20.33
N SER A 329 -7.74 -1.00 19.56
CA SER A 329 -8.43 -1.17 18.27
C SER A 329 -9.87 -1.66 18.47
N PHE A 330 -10.79 -1.14 17.67
CA PHE A 330 -12.21 -1.43 17.80
C PHE A 330 -12.95 -1.34 16.47
N SER A 331 -14.08 -2.02 16.39
CA SER A 331 -15.12 -1.77 15.39
C SER A 331 -16.30 -1.11 16.07
N VAL A 332 -17.20 -0.54 15.29
CA VAL A 332 -18.35 0.23 15.76
C VAL A 332 -19.63 -0.36 15.21
N VAL A 333 -20.63 -0.49 16.07
CA VAL A 333 -22.04 -0.65 15.71
C VAL A 333 -22.78 0.55 16.28
N ALA A 334 -23.38 1.37 15.42
CA ALA A 334 -24.10 2.58 15.81
C ALA A 334 -25.57 2.47 15.41
N THR A 335 -26.48 2.67 16.36
CA THR A 335 -27.92 2.53 16.16
C THR A 335 -28.71 3.73 16.67
N SER A 336 -29.83 4.04 16.05
CA SER A 336 -30.79 5.04 16.52
C SER A 336 -32.22 4.65 16.14
N SER A 337 -33.21 5.17 16.87
CA SER A 337 -34.63 4.98 16.51
C SER A 337 -35.05 5.77 15.27
N SER A 338 -34.26 6.77 14.85
CA SER A 338 -34.46 7.57 13.65
C SER A 338 -33.28 7.41 12.70
N ALA A 339 -33.55 7.46 11.39
CA ALA A 339 -32.49 7.30 10.40
C ALA A 339 -31.50 8.47 10.45
N PHE A 340 -30.20 8.15 10.37
CA PHE A 340 -29.09 9.09 10.43
C PHE A 340 -27.97 8.64 9.50
N VAL A 341 -26.89 9.39 9.45
CA VAL A 341 -25.73 9.12 8.59
C VAL A 341 -24.50 9.01 9.47
N ALA A 342 -23.66 8.00 9.22
CA ALA A 342 -22.44 7.77 9.98
C ALA A 342 -21.23 7.64 9.06
N GLU A 343 -20.11 8.25 9.45
CA GLU A 343 -18.79 8.05 8.86
C GLU A 343 -17.75 7.86 9.98
N ARG A 344 -16.58 7.36 9.61
CA ARG A 344 -15.36 7.35 10.45
C ARG A 344 -14.27 8.15 9.76
N SER A 345 -13.46 8.85 10.53
CA SER A 345 -12.10 9.22 10.12
C SER A 345 -11.07 8.72 11.13
N VAL A 346 -9.91 8.29 10.63
CA VAL A 346 -8.76 7.87 11.45
C VAL A 346 -7.55 8.68 11.03
N TYR A 347 -7.02 9.49 11.94
CA TYR A 347 -5.81 10.27 11.68
C TYR A 347 -4.59 9.58 12.27
N VAL A 348 -3.50 9.62 11.51
CA VAL A 348 -2.23 8.99 11.83
C VAL A 348 -1.21 10.06 12.25
N ALA A 349 -0.37 9.75 13.24
CA ALA A 349 0.79 10.53 13.66
C ALA A 349 0.55 12.06 13.73
N ALA A 350 -0.36 12.46 14.63
CA ALA A 350 -0.76 13.87 14.82
C ALA A 350 -1.32 14.53 13.54
N MET A 351 -2.17 13.79 12.80
CA MET A 351 -2.79 14.25 11.55
C MET A 351 -1.75 14.56 10.46
N SER A 352 -0.64 13.82 10.42
CA SER A 352 0.21 13.84 9.23
C SER A 352 -0.54 13.27 8.04
N GLU A 353 -1.33 12.21 8.27
CA GLU A 353 -2.20 11.58 7.28
C GLU A 353 -3.52 11.14 7.91
N GLY A 354 -4.48 10.68 7.10
CA GLY A 354 -5.70 10.11 7.63
C GLY A 354 -6.51 9.33 6.60
N THR A 355 -7.43 8.51 7.10
CA THR A 355 -8.37 7.74 6.29
C THR A 355 -9.79 8.12 6.67
N ALA A 356 -10.76 7.87 5.78
CA ALA A 356 -12.17 7.98 6.09
C ALA A 356 -12.96 6.89 5.39
N ALA A 357 -14.10 6.51 5.96
CA ALA A 357 -15.01 5.56 5.34
C ALA A 357 -16.46 5.89 5.71
N ALA A 358 -17.34 5.72 4.72
CA ALA A 358 -18.78 5.70 4.95
C ALA A 358 -19.18 4.47 5.79
N GLY A 359 -20.17 4.66 6.68
CA GLY A 359 -20.74 3.56 7.42
C GLY A 359 -21.38 2.52 6.50
N ILE A 360 -21.31 1.26 6.90
CA ILE A 360 -21.97 0.14 6.23
C ILE A 360 -23.34 -0.09 6.88
N PRO A 361 -24.46 -0.07 6.12
CA PRO A 361 -25.80 -0.08 6.72
C PRO A 361 -26.23 -1.46 7.25
N ALA A 362 -25.57 -2.54 6.82
CA ALA A 362 -25.87 -3.89 7.28
C ALA A 362 -24.66 -4.85 7.09
N PRO A 363 -24.47 -5.85 7.96
CA PRO A 363 -23.51 -6.92 7.74
C PRO A 363 -23.94 -7.85 6.60
N ALA A 364 -22.99 -8.49 5.93
CA ALA A 364 -23.21 -9.40 4.80
C ALA A 364 -22.33 -10.64 4.91
N THR A 365 -22.72 -11.72 4.22
CA THR A 365 -21.95 -12.98 4.19
C THR A 365 -20.84 -12.96 3.16
N GLN A 366 -20.80 -12.00 2.23
CA GLN A 366 -19.67 -11.84 1.32
C GLN A 366 -19.33 -10.37 1.08
N TRP A 367 -18.04 -10.11 0.89
CA TRP A 367 -17.47 -8.78 0.72
C TRP A 367 -16.38 -8.80 -0.36
N ALA A 368 -16.36 -7.82 -1.25
CA ALA A 368 -15.38 -7.71 -2.31
C ALA A 368 -14.60 -6.39 -2.22
N PHE A 369 -13.33 -6.47 -2.64
CA PHE A 369 -12.37 -5.37 -2.71
C PHE A 369 -11.60 -5.47 -4.02
N ALA A 370 -11.44 -4.34 -4.70
CA ALA A 370 -10.69 -4.27 -5.94
C ALA A 370 -9.20 -4.03 -5.72
N ASP A 371 -8.81 -3.36 -4.63
CA ASP A 371 -7.41 -3.01 -4.35
C ASP A 371 -6.88 -3.67 -3.07
N GLY A 372 -5.55 -3.66 -2.96
CA GLY A 372 -4.75 -4.32 -1.95
C GLY A 372 -3.31 -4.41 -2.44
N ALA A 373 -2.36 -4.12 -1.56
CA ALA A 373 -0.94 -4.13 -1.88
C ALA A 373 -0.10 -4.50 -0.65
N SER A 374 0.84 -5.42 -0.83
CA SER A 374 1.82 -5.78 0.20
C SER A 374 3.23 -5.73 -0.37
N GLY A 375 4.17 -5.13 0.37
CA GLY A 375 5.61 -5.10 0.05
C GLY A 375 6.05 -3.92 -0.82
N GLY A 376 7.31 -4.00 -1.26
CA GLY A 376 7.97 -3.03 -2.13
C GLY A 376 7.77 -3.34 -3.61
N PHE A 377 7.30 -2.35 -4.37
CA PHE A 377 7.18 -2.46 -5.83
C PHE A 377 8.39 -1.82 -6.50
N ALA A 378 8.85 -2.40 -7.62
CA ALA A 378 10.03 -1.91 -8.34
C ALA A 378 9.98 -0.40 -8.65
N GLU A 379 8.79 0.12 -8.96
CA GLU A 379 8.53 1.54 -9.21
C GLU A 379 8.88 2.47 -8.03
N TYR A 380 8.89 1.95 -6.79
CA TYR A 380 9.14 2.70 -5.55
C TYR A 380 10.42 2.31 -4.82
N GLN A 381 11.24 1.45 -5.42
CA GLN A 381 12.39 0.81 -4.78
C GLN A 381 13.70 1.21 -5.45
N ARG A 382 13.75 2.46 -5.95
CA ARG A 382 14.97 3.05 -6.50
C ARG A 382 16.00 3.23 -5.39
N LEU A 383 17.26 2.89 -5.70
CA LEU A 383 18.33 2.92 -4.70
C LEU A 383 18.63 4.32 -4.18
N ASP A 384 18.38 5.36 -4.99
CA ASP A 384 18.56 6.78 -4.67
C ASP A 384 17.42 7.39 -3.84
N ASP A 385 16.33 6.65 -3.61
CA ASP A 385 15.18 7.13 -2.83
C ASP A 385 15.43 6.83 -1.33
N PRO A 386 15.61 7.87 -0.48
CA PRO A 386 15.84 7.67 0.96
C PRO A 386 14.58 7.16 1.70
N ASP A 387 13.42 7.18 1.06
CA ASP A 387 12.15 6.70 1.60
C ASP A 387 11.47 5.74 0.61
N ARG A 388 12.08 4.57 0.46
CA ARG A 388 11.53 3.49 -0.38
C ARG A 388 10.22 3.01 0.21
N ARG A 389 9.16 2.99 -0.60
CA ARG A 389 7.81 2.72 -0.11
C ARG A 389 7.51 1.22 -0.15
N SER A 390 7.08 0.72 0.99
CA SER A 390 6.51 -0.60 1.17
C SER A 390 5.08 -0.44 1.67
N PHE A 391 4.17 -1.22 1.10
CA PHE A 391 2.75 -1.15 1.43
C PHE A 391 2.38 -2.28 2.37
N ASP A 392 1.53 -1.97 3.35
CA ASP A 392 0.93 -2.94 4.27
C ASP A 392 -0.58 -2.83 4.18
N THR A 393 -1.24 -3.92 3.76
CA THR A 393 -2.71 -3.98 3.69
C THR A 393 -3.28 -4.75 4.87
N TYR A 394 -4.24 -4.14 5.54
CA TYR A 394 -5.04 -4.72 6.61
C TYR A 394 -6.48 -4.92 6.14
N TYR A 395 -7.05 -6.08 6.45
CA TYR A 395 -8.50 -6.30 6.38
C TYR A 395 -9.07 -6.37 7.80
N PHE A 396 -10.07 -5.55 8.07
CA PHE A 396 -10.73 -5.44 9.36
C PHE A 396 -12.06 -6.17 9.28
N ILE A 397 -12.25 -7.21 10.09
CA ILE A 397 -13.49 -7.98 10.11
C ILE A 397 -14.18 -7.79 11.45
N SER A 398 -15.39 -7.27 11.43
CA SER A 398 -16.27 -7.11 12.59
C SER A 398 -17.33 -8.20 12.60
N ASN A 399 -17.43 -8.94 13.70
CA ASN A 399 -18.45 -9.95 13.94
C ASN A 399 -19.42 -9.45 15.04
N PRO A 400 -20.58 -8.89 14.65
CA PRO A 400 -21.52 -8.35 15.62
C PRO A 400 -22.33 -9.43 16.36
N HIS A 401 -22.25 -10.69 15.94
CA HIS A 401 -23.06 -11.82 16.45
C HIS A 401 -22.43 -12.51 17.67
N ASP A 402 -23.18 -13.38 18.33
CA ASP A 402 -22.78 -14.14 19.52
C ASP A 402 -22.16 -15.52 19.21
N SER A 403 -22.05 -15.89 17.94
CA SER A 403 -21.36 -17.08 17.43
C SER A 403 -20.06 -16.73 16.69
N VAL A 404 -19.15 -17.70 16.58
CA VAL A 404 -17.91 -17.56 15.79
C VAL A 404 -18.24 -17.45 14.30
N ALA A 405 -17.69 -16.45 13.62
CA ALA A 405 -17.73 -16.35 12.16
C ALA A 405 -16.48 -17.01 11.56
N ARG A 406 -16.67 -17.98 10.65
CA ARG A 406 -15.59 -18.52 9.82
C ARG A 406 -15.56 -17.77 8.50
N VAL A 407 -14.41 -17.24 8.12
CA VAL A 407 -14.26 -16.40 6.93
C VAL A 407 -13.21 -17.01 6.00
N THR A 408 -13.54 -17.20 4.73
CA THR A 408 -12.61 -17.56 3.66
C THR A 408 -12.30 -16.30 2.86
N ALA A 409 -11.02 -15.98 2.68
CA ALA A 409 -10.55 -14.87 1.85
C ALA A 409 -9.88 -15.42 0.59
N ARG A 410 -10.30 -14.96 -0.58
CA ARG A 410 -9.67 -15.23 -1.89
C ARG A 410 -8.96 -13.98 -2.34
N PHE A 411 -7.67 -14.05 -2.61
CA PHE A 411 -6.87 -12.93 -3.09
C PHE A 411 -6.46 -13.15 -4.54
N TYR A 412 -6.70 -12.17 -5.41
CA TYR A 412 -6.50 -12.27 -6.86
C TYR A 412 -5.35 -11.36 -7.31
N ARG A 413 -4.24 -11.94 -7.76
CA ARG A 413 -3.11 -11.21 -8.33
C ARG A 413 -3.41 -10.79 -9.76
N ARG A 414 -2.60 -9.86 -10.28
CA ARG A 414 -2.71 -9.39 -11.66
C ARG A 414 -2.51 -10.47 -12.73
N ASP A 415 -1.72 -11.50 -12.44
CA ASP A 415 -1.41 -12.59 -13.36
C ASP A 415 -2.49 -13.70 -13.41
N GLY A 416 -3.61 -13.51 -12.70
CA GLY A 416 -4.70 -14.49 -12.61
C GLY A 416 -4.49 -15.56 -11.54
N THR A 417 -3.34 -15.55 -10.87
CA THR A 417 -3.05 -16.45 -9.74
C THR A 417 -3.42 -15.79 -8.42
N GLY A 418 -3.31 -16.51 -7.30
CA GLY A 418 -3.77 -16.01 -6.02
C GLY A 418 -3.76 -17.03 -4.91
N VAL A 419 -4.20 -16.62 -3.73
CA VAL A 419 -4.24 -17.50 -2.56
C VAL A 419 -5.62 -17.49 -1.92
N VAL A 420 -5.96 -18.62 -1.28
CA VAL A 420 -7.19 -18.77 -0.50
C VAL A 420 -6.80 -19.05 0.94
N GLU A 421 -7.31 -18.23 1.85
CA GLU A 421 -7.00 -18.30 3.28
C GLU A 421 -8.26 -18.38 4.11
N SER A 422 -8.15 -18.91 5.33
CA SER A 422 -9.28 -19.08 6.25
C SER A 422 -8.98 -18.48 7.61
N TYR A 423 -9.96 -17.76 8.13
CA TYR A 423 -9.91 -17.02 9.37
C TYR A 423 -11.10 -17.37 10.25
N SER A 424 -10.97 -17.10 11.56
CA SER A 424 -12.08 -17.21 12.50
C SER A 424 -12.16 -15.96 13.36
N VAL A 425 -13.35 -15.36 13.41
CA VAL A 425 -13.62 -14.15 14.20
C VAL A 425 -14.52 -14.54 15.37
N LYS A 426 -14.10 -14.19 16.59
CA LYS A 426 -14.81 -14.54 17.82
C LYS A 426 -16.19 -13.87 17.88
N PRO A 427 -17.11 -14.36 18.72
CA PRO A 427 -18.37 -13.67 19.03
C PRO A 427 -18.16 -12.23 19.51
N SER A 428 -19.00 -11.32 19.03
CA SER A 428 -19.12 -9.93 19.50
C SER A 428 -17.78 -9.21 19.57
N SER A 429 -16.93 -9.47 18.58
CA SER A 429 -15.56 -9.02 18.51
C SER A 429 -15.21 -8.56 17.11
N ARG A 430 -13.98 -8.10 16.94
CA ARG A 430 -13.38 -7.89 15.63
C ARG A 430 -12.03 -8.61 15.52
N THR A 431 -11.42 -8.52 14.34
CA THR A 431 -10.02 -8.85 14.10
C THR A 431 -9.43 -7.95 13.01
N ALA A 432 -8.11 -7.76 13.02
CA ALA A 432 -7.35 -7.19 11.91
C ALA A 432 -6.46 -8.27 11.33
N ILE A 433 -6.53 -8.46 10.02
CA ILE A 433 -5.70 -9.36 9.27
C ILE A 433 -4.68 -8.52 8.52
N LEU A 434 -3.41 -8.56 8.95
CA LEU A 434 -2.29 -8.09 8.14
C LEU A 434 -1.99 -9.15 7.07
N VAL A 435 -1.94 -8.75 5.81
CA VAL A 435 -1.60 -9.67 4.72
C VAL A 435 -0.10 -9.91 4.66
N THR A 436 0.35 -11.01 5.27
CA THR A 436 1.76 -11.44 5.32
C THR A 436 2.06 -12.66 4.46
N ASN A 437 1.09 -13.17 3.69
CA ASN A 437 1.31 -14.35 2.86
C ASN A 437 2.45 -14.07 1.87
N PRO A 438 3.53 -14.89 1.84
CA PRO A 438 4.67 -14.66 0.95
C PRO A 438 4.28 -14.59 -0.54
N ALA A 439 3.23 -15.31 -0.95
CA ALA A 439 2.75 -15.31 -2.34
C ALA A 439 2.07 -13.99 -2.75
N LEU A 440 1.71 -13.15 -1.78
CA LEU A 440 1.18 -11.80 -1.95
C LEU A 440 2.24 -10.71 -1.64
N SER A 441 3.45 -11.09 -1.25
CA SER A 441 4.56 -10.16 -1.04
C SER A 441 5.02 -9.56 -2.36
N ASN A 442 5.19 -8.23 -2.38
CA ASN A 442 5.48 -7.44 -3.56
C ASN A 442 4.43 -7.62 -4.68
N GLN A 443 3.17 -7.86 -4.29
CA GLN A 443 2.03 -8.02 -5.19
C GLN A 443 0.94 -6.99 -4.88
N ARG A 444 0.22 -6.63 -5.95
CA ARG A 444 -1.09 -5.98 -5.85
C ARG A 444 -2.16 -7.04 -6.11
N TYR A 445 -3.28 -6.93 -5.41
CA TYR A 445 -4.34 -7.93 -5.46
C TYR A 445 -5.69 -7.35 -5.07
N GLY A 446 -6.75 -7.90 -5.64
CA GLY A 446 -8.10 -7.76 -5.10
C GLY A 446 -8.42 -8.87 -4.10
N ALA A 447 -9.57 -8.78 -3.44
CA ALA A 447 -10.01 -9.81 -2.51
C ALA A 447 -11.52 -10.03 -2.51
N VAL A 448 -11.95 -11.28 -2.29
CA VAL A 448 -13.34 -11.63 -1.96
C VAL A 448 -13.36 -12.46 -0.68
N PHE A 449 -14.14 -12.01 0.30
CA PHE A 449 -14.37 -12.67 1.57
C PHE A 449 -15.73 -13.36 1.56
N THR A 450 -15.80 -14.59 2.06
CA THR A 450 -17.04 -15.35 2.29
C THR A 450 -17.09 -15.79 3.74
N ALA A 451 -18.16 -15.48 4.44
CA ALA A 451 -18.34 -15.75 5.87
C ALA A 451 -19.50 -16.72 6.14
N SER A 452 -19.37 -17.53 7.18
CA SER A 452 -20.41 -18.48 7.63
C SER A 452 -21.66 -17.81 8.22
N GLN A 453 -21.58 -16.51 8.50
CA GLN A 453 -22.65 -15.65 8.99
C GLN A 453 -22.35 -14.20 8.58
N PRO A 454 -23.33 -13.27 8.63
CA PRO A 454 -23.09 -11.89 8.29
C PRO A 454 -21.96 -11.26 9.14
N VAL A 455 -21.01 -10.62 8.48
CA VAL A 455 -19.91 -9.85 9.09
C VAL A 455 -19.80 -8.52 8.35
N VAL A 456 -18.92 -7.64 8.83
CA VAL A 456 -18.58 -6.40 8.14
C VAL A 456 -17.09 -6.42 7.87
N VAL A 457 -16.69 -6.09 6.64
CA VAL A 457 -15.28 -6.05 6.23
C VAL A 457 -14.93 -4.67 5.69
N GLU A 458 -13.83 -4.11 6.17
CA GLU A 458 -13.18 -2.92 5.61
C GLU A 458 -11.71 -3.23 5.31
N ARG A 459 -11.10 -2.44 4.44
CA ARG A 459 -9.67 -2.52 4.12
C ARG A 459 -9.01 -1.20 4.46
N ALA A 460 -7.77 -1.24 4.91
CA ALA A 460 -6.89 -0.09 4.88
C ALA A 460 -5.49 -0.48 4.38
N THR A 461 -4.85 0.41 3.66
CA THR A 461 -3.47 0.23 3.19
C THR A 461 -2.61 1.39 3.65
N TYR A 462 -1.50 1.06 4.32
CA TYR A 462 -0.54 1.99 4.91
C TYR A 462 0.82 1.88 4.22
N TYR A 463 1.55 2.99 4.17
CA TYR A 463 2.97 3.05 3.83
C TYR A 463 3.61 4.29 4.48
N SER A 464 4.92 4.49 4.32
CA SER A 464 5.68 5.53 5.03
C SER A 464 5.15 6.97 4.89
N GLN A 465 4.43 7.26 3.81
CA GLN A 465 3.95 8.60 3.46
C GLN A 465 2.44 8.68 3.24
N GLY A 466 1.67 7.63 3.50
CA GLY A 466 0.24 7.64 3.20
C GLY A 466 -0.56 6.51 3.82
N ALA A 467 -1.86 6.75 3.92
CA ALA A 467 -2.84 5.78 4.38
C ALA A 467 -4.13 5.96 3.58
N GLU A 468 -4.84 4.87 3.29
CA GLU A 468 -6.22 4.93 2.84
C GLU A 468 -7.04 3.82 3.50
N ALA A 469 -8.36 3.99 3.52
CA ALA A 469 -9.28 2.95 3.93
C ALA A 469 -10.56 3.01 3.10
N VAL A 470 -11.17 1.85 2.89
CA VAL A 470 -12.44 1.72 2.15
C VAL A 470 -13.40 0.76 2.84
N ALA A 471 -14.69 1.08 2.72
CA ALA A 471 -15.75 0.14 3.00
C ALA A 471 -15.77 -0.96 1.93
N GLY A 472 -15.88 -2.22 2.34
CA GLY A 472 -16.05 -3.32 1.39
C GLY A 472 -17.38 -3.23 0.65
N VAL A 473 -17.46 -3.87 -0.52
CA VAL A 473 -18.72 -4.00 -1.26
C VAL A 473 -19.41 -5.29 -0.85
N PRO A 474 -20.67 -5.27 -0.40
CA PRO A 474 -21.47 -6.49 -0.29
C PRO A 474 -21.50 -7.23 -1.62
N TRP A 475 -21.00 -8.47 -1.63
CA TRP A 475 -20.86 -9.26 -2.86
C TRP A 475 -21.97 -10.32 -2.93
N ASN A 476 -22.70 -10.39 -4.04
CA ASN A 476 -23.80 -11.35 -4.20
C ASN A 476 -23.60 -12.28 -5.40
N ASP A 477 -22.46 -12.15 -6.10
CA ASP A 477 -22.14 -12.91 -7.30
C ASP A 477 -21.15 -14.05 -6.98
N HIS A 478 -20.91 -14.93 -7.96
CA HIS A 478 -19.93 -16.00 -7.84
C HIS A 478 -18.50 -15.44 -7.71
N ALA A 479 -17.65 -16.15 -6.96
CA ALA A 479 -16.22 -15.86 -6.86
C ALA A 479 -15.44 -17.17 -6.95
N ALA A 480 -14.67 -17.32 -8.03
CA ALA A 480 -13.86 -18.50 -8.30
C ALA A 480 -12.60 -18.51 -7.43
N ASP A 481 -12.13 -19.70 -7.06
CA ASP A 481 -10.81 -19.81 -6.42
C ASP A 481 -9.72 -19.51 -7.47
N PRO A 482 -8.76 -18.60 -7.19
CA PRO A 482 -7.64 -18.36 -8.09
C PRO A 482 -6.69 -19.57 -8.09
N ALA A 483 -6.01 -19.79 -9.22
CA ALA A 483 -4.92 -20.76 -9.26
C ALA A 483 -3.78 -20.31 -8.33
N ALA A 484 -3.11 -21.25 -7.66
CA ALA A 484 -1.95 -20.91 -6.85
C ALA A 484 -0.84 -20.27 -7.71
N PRO A 485 -0.07 -19.29 -7.21
CA PRO A 485 1.03 -18.70 -7.96
C PRO A 485 2.11 -19.74 -8.21
N ALA A 486 2.86 -19.57 -9.29
CA ALA A 486 4.00 -20.43 -9.58
C ALA A 486 5.05 -20.32 -8.46
N ASP A 487 5.78 -21.42 -8.24
CA ASP A 487 6.92 -21.40 -7.34
C ASP A 487 7.92 -20.32 -7.79
N PRO A 488 8.62 -19.70 -6.84
CA PRO A 488 9.59 -18.67 -7.18
C PRO A 488 10.78 -19.19 -8.00
N THR A 489 11.42 -18.31 -8.76
CA THR A 489 12.56 -18.66 -9.61
C THR A 489 13.72 -17.70 -9.44
N VAL A 490 14.94 -18.18 -9.71
CA VAL A 490 16.14 -17.36 -9.81
C VAL A 490 16.71 -17.61 -11.21
N THR A 491 16.86 -16.54 -11.99
CA THR A 491 17.27 -16.62 -13.40
C THR A 491 18.65 -16.04 -13.65
N GLY A 492 19.17 -15.23 -12.73
CA GLY A 492 20.51 -14.68 -12.86
C GLY A 492 20.96 -13.87 -11.66
N ILE A 493 22.21 -13.44 -11.73
CA ILE A 493 22.83 -12.51 -10.79
C ILE A 493 23.60 -11.47 -11.63
N VAL A 494 23.40 -10.19 -11.34
CA VAL A 494 23.92 -9.08 -12.13
C VAL A 494 24.51 -7.98 -11.25
N ASN A 495 25.41 -7.18 -11.82
CA ASN A 495 25.91 -5.96 -11.17
C ASN A 495 24.82 -4.89 -11.15
N PRO A 496 24.52 -4.25 -9.99
CA PRO A 496 23.46 -3.24 -9.91
C PRO A 496 23.71 -1.97 -10.74
N SER A 497 24.97 -1.66 -11.05
CA SER A 497 25.37 -0.43 -11.74
C SER A 497 25.15 -0.46 -13.26
N ASP A 498 25.32 -1.62 -13.89
CA ASP A 498 25.30 -1.78 -15.35
C ASP A 498 24.41 -2.93 -15.85
N GLY A 499 23.86 -3.73 -14.94
CA GLY A 499 23.01 -4.88 -15.24
C GLY A 499 23.73 -6.05 -15.91
N GLN A 500 25.06 -6.03 -16.01
CA GLN A 500 25.83 -7.12 -16.62
C GLN A 500 25.87 -8.34 -15.69
N PRO A 501 25.88 -9.57 -16.23
CA PRO A 501 26.02 -10.79 -15.44
C PRO A 501 27.22 -10.73 -14.49
N ALA A 502 27.00 -11.10 -13.23
CA ALA A 502 28.03 -11.17 -12.21
C ALA A 502 28.29 -12.63 -11.87
N ASP A 503 29.35 -13.21 -12.41
CA ASP A 503 29.69 -14.63 -12.22
C ASP A 503 30.61 -14.88 -11.03
N ARG A 504 31.01 -13.84 -10.27
CA ARG A 504 31.97 -13.96 -9.17
C ARG A 504 31.72 -12.97 -8.04
N ALA A 505 32.01 -13.39 -6.81
CA ALA A 505 32.03 -12.50 -5.64
C ALA A 505 33.16 -11.47 -5.76
N ALA A 506 32.79 -10.19 -5.79
CA ALA A 506 33.73 -9.08 -5.78
C ALA A 506 33.58 -8.19 -4.53
N GLY A 507 32.93 -8.69 -3.48
CA GLY A 507 32.79 -8.01 -2.20
C GLY A 507 31.98 -6.70 -2.27
N HIS A 508 30.98 -6.69 -3.13
CA HIS A 508 29.97 -5.64 -3.24
C HIS A 508 28.58 -6.24 -3.43
N PRO A 509 27.51 -5.47 -3.15
CA PRO A 509 26.14 -5.90 -3.38
C PRO A 509 25.88 -6.26 -4.85
N LEU A 510 25.27 -7.41 -5.06
CA LEU A 510 24.82 -7.91 -6.36
C LEU A 510 23.29 -7.99 -6.38
N LEU A 511 22.72 -7.96 -7.59
CA LEU A 511 21.29 -8.11 -7.78
C LEU A 511 20.98 -9.53 -8.25
N LEU A 512 20.27 -10.31 -7.44
CA LEU A 512 19.63 -11.54 -7.90
C LEU A 512 18.37 -11.19 -8.66
N VAL A 513 18.23 -11.79 -9.84
CA VAL A 513 17.10 -11.59 -10.75
C VAL A 513 16.28 -12.88 -10.82
N GLY A 514 14.95 -12.75 -10.81
CA GLY A 514 14.06 -13.89 -10.76
C GLY A 514 12.59 -13.52 -10.79
N SER A 515 11.76 -14.33 -10.14
CA SER A 515 10.32 -14.08 -10.01
C SER A 515 9.78 -14.59 -8.68
N ASN A 516 8.69 -13.97 -8.22
CA ASN A 516 7.99 -14.26 -6.96
C ASN A 516 8.90 -14.24 -5.70
N PHE A 517 9.89 -13.34 -5.66
CA PHE A 517 10.64 -13.06 -4.43
C PHE A 517 9.73 -12.42 -3.37
N ALA A 518 9.80 -12.94 -2.15
CA ALA A 518 9.10 -12.41 -0.98
C ALA A 518 10.07 -11.61 -0.10
N GLN A 519 9.55 -10.64 0.65
CA GLN A 519 10.34 -9.69 1.45
C GLN A 519 11.28 -10.35 2.48
N ASP A 520 10.92 -11.52 3.00
CA ASP A 520 11.71 -12.28 3.98
C ASP A 520 12.52 -13.43 3.34
N ALA A 521 12.79 -13.35 2.04
CA ALA A 521 13.64 -14.34 1.37
C ALA A 521 15.07 -14.30 1.92
N SER A 522 15.66 -15.49 2.08
CA SER A 522 17.07 -15.67 2.44
C SER A 522 17.85 -16.18 1.24
N VAL A 523 19.15 -15.89 1.19
CA VAL A 523 20.02 -16.28 0.08
C VAL A 523 21.24 -17.02 0.61
N SER A 524 21.66 -18.06 -0.10
CA SER A 524 22.93 -18.76 0.15
C SER A 524 23.70 -19.03 -1.13
N PHE A 525 25.01 -19.12 -1.01
CA PHE A 525 25.96 -19.39 -2.09
C PHE A 525 26.76 -20.64 -1.71
N GLY A 526 26.55 -21.75 -2.42
CA GLY A 526 27.20 -23.03 -2.09
C GLY A 526 26.93 -23.53 -0.67
N GLY A 527 25.78 -23.17 -0.08
CA GLY A 527 25.43 -23.46 1.31
C GLY A 527 25.94 -22.44 2.35
N HIS A 528 26.75 -21.46 1.94
CA HIS A 528 27.16 -20.35 2.80
C HIS A 528 26.12 -19.22 2.77
N PRO A 529 25.65 -18.71 3.93
CA PRO A 529 24.68 -17.62 3.96
C PRO A 529 25.22 -16.34 3.28
N GLY A 530 24.46 -15.79 2.34
CA GLY A 530 24.66 -14.42 1.86
C GLY A 530 23.91 -13.42 2.74
N THR A 531 24.34 -12.16 2.71
CA THR A 531 23.64 -11.08 3.44
C THR A 531 22.63 -10.43 2.51
N VAL A 532 21.34 -10.70 2.71
CA VAL A 532 20.28 -9.98 2.01
C VAL A 532 20.23 -8.55 2.55
N LEU A 533 20.56 -7.59 1.70
CA LEU A 533 20.55 -6.17 2.05
C LEU A 533 19.16 -5.59 1.86
N ASP A 534 18.46 -6.01 0.81
CA ASP A 534 17.09 -5.61 0.54
C ASP A 534 16.41 -6.59 -0.44
N VAL A 535 15.10 -6.76 -0.30
CA VAL A 535 14.26 -7.41 -1.32
C VAL A 535 13.52 -6.30 -2.04
N LEU A 536 14.08 -5.86 -3.18
CA LEU A 536 13.61 -4.67 -3.87
C LEU A 536 12.21 -4.85 -4.46
N ASN A 537 11.86 -6.06 -4.91
CA ASN A 537 10.54 -6.40 -5.45
C ASN A 537 10.47 -7.91 -5.71
N SER A 538 9.36 -8.36 -6.30
CA SER A 538 9.14 -9.77 -6.66
C SER A 538 10.10 -10.34 -7.70
N ALA A 539 10.93 -9.52 -8.35
CA ALA A 539 11.88 -9.96 -9.37
C ALA A 539 13.35 -9.64 -9.04
N ALA A 540 13.63 -8.92 -7.96
CA ALA A 540 14.98 -8.51 -7.64
C ALA A 540 15.30 -8.51 -6.12
N ILE A 541 16.40 -9.17 -5.74
CA ILE A 541 16.96 -9.14 -4.37
C ILE A 541 18.36 -8.54 -4.44
N LEU A 542 18.63 -7.52 -3.61
CA LEU A 542 19.97 -6.98 -3.41
C LEU A 542 20.66 -7.79 -2.30
N VAL A 543 21.75 -8.48 -2.66
CA VAL A 543 22.44 -9.41 -1.78
C VAL A 543 23.95 -9.20 -1.82
N GLU A 544 24.61 -9.29 -0.67
CA GLU A 544 26.06 -9.36 -0.56
C GLU A 544 26.52 -10.82 -0.40
N PRO A 545 27.36 -11.35 -1.30
CA PRO A 545 27.93 -12.69 -1.15
C PRO A 545 28.83 -12.82 0.09
N PRO A 546 28.92 -14.00 0.72
CA PRO A 546 29.79 -14.21 1.87
C PRO A 546 31.26 -14.02 1.52
N LEU A 547 31.99 -13.28 2.38
CA LEU A 547 33.43 -13.07 2.26
C LEU A 547 34.25 -14.13 3.00
N ASP A 548 33.67 -14.89 3.92
CA ASP A 548 34.38 -15.87 4.75
C ASP A 548 34.20 -17.32 4.29
N ALA A 549 33.51 -17.53 3.17
CA ALA A 549 33.28 -18.85 2.60
C ALA A 549 34.61 -19.52 2.22
N GLN A 550 34.95 -20.61 2.92
CA GLN A 550 36.08 -21.48 2.57
C GLN A 550 35.59 -22.52 1.58
N THR A 551 35.59 -22.19 0.29
CA THR A 551 35.15 -23.11 -0.76
C THR A 551 36.32 -23.76 -1.50
N SER A 552 36.11 -24.99 -2.00
CA SER A 552 36.94 -25.59 -3.03
C SER A 552 36.71 -24.91 -4.39
N GLU A 553 37.68 -24.98 -5.30
CA GLU A 553 37.57 -24.40 -6.65
C GLU A 553 36.31 -24.88 -7.39
N GLY A 554 35.53 -23.95 -7.95
CA GLY A 554 34.37 -24.24 -8.79
C GLY A 554 33.23 -23.24 -8.61
N ALA A 555 32.34 -23.17 -9.61
CA ALA A 555 31.10 -22.42 -9.50
C ALA A 555 30.13 -23.15 -8.55
N VAL A 556 29.49 -22.39 -7.67
CA VAL A 556 28.53 -22.87 -6.68
C VAL A 556 27.11 -22.52 -7.10
N ASP A 557 26.16 -23.23 -6.50
CA ASP A 557 24.74 -22.94 -6.59
C ASP A 557 24.42 -21.66 -5.79
N VAL A 558 23.57 -20.80 -6.35
CA VAL A 558 22.93 -19.73 -5.59
C VAL A 558 21.51 -20.16 -5.28
N VAL A 559 21.18 -20.25 -3.99
CA VAL A 559 19.87 -20.73 -3.54
C VAL A 559 19.16 -19.60 -2.81
N VAL A 560 17.98 -19.24 -3.30
CA VAL A 560 17.03 -18.39 -2.59
C VAL A 560 16.06 -19.32 -1.86
N SER A 561 15.79 -19.03 -0.58
CA SER A 561 14.90 -19.82 0.28
C SER A 561 13.85 -18.90 0.91
N TRP A 562 12.59 -19.34 0.89
CA TRP A 562 11.45 -18.59 1.41
C TRP A 562 11.00 -19.10 2.79
N PRO A 563 10.40 -18.26 3.64
CA PRO A 563 9.88 -18.69 4.95
C PRO A 563 8.85 -19.82 4.87
N SER A 564 8.14 -19.91 3.76
CA SER A 564 7.15 -20.96 3.47
C SER A 564 7.77 -22.33 3.13
N GLY A 565 9.11 -22.42 3.04
CA GLY A 565 9.85 -23.66 2.82
C GLY A 565 10.19 -23.97 1.36
N GLN A 566 9.69 -23.18 0.40
CA GLN A 566 10.14 -23.24 -1.00
C GLN A 566 11.59 -22.77 -1.13
N SER A 567 12.25 -23.22 -2.18
CA SER A 567 13.58 -22.72 -2.59
C SER A 567 13.72 -22.76 -4.11
N ALA A 568 14.63 -21.95 -4.63
CA ALA A 568 14.92 -21.80 -6.03
C ALA A 568 16.44 -21.70 -6.19
N THR A 569 16.96 -22.47 -7.13
CA THR A 569 18.40 -22.64 -7.29
C THR A 569 18.82 -22.15 -8.67
N LEU A 570 19.85 -21.31 -8.70
CA LEU A 570 20.62 -20.98 -9.88
C LEU A 570 21.90 -21.84 -9.90
N PRO A 571 21.89 -22.98 -10.61
CA PRO A 571 22.90 -24.01 -10.45
C PRO A 571 24.26 -23.61 -11.04
N GLY A 572 25.34 -23.87 -10.29
CA GLY A 572 26.72 -23.76 -10.76
C GLY A 572 27.06 -22.46 -11.49
N SER A 573 26.48 -21.34 -11.05
CA SER A 573 26.46 -20.08 -11.80
C SER A 573 27.36 -19.01 -11.21
N PHE A 574 27.83 -19.21 -9.98
CA PHE A 574 28.52 -18.16 -9.23
C PHE A 574 29.82 -18.66 -8.62
N LEU A 575 30.91 -17.96 -8.84
CA LEU A 575 32.22 -18.25 -8.27
C LEU A 575 32.35 -17.49 -6.95
N LEU A 576 32.32 -18.22 -5.83
CA LEU A 576 32.71 -17.63 -4.56
C LEU A 576 34.21 -17.33 -4.59
N ALA A 577 34.57 -16.16 -4.06
CA ALA A 577 35.95 -15.82 -3.88
C ALA A 577 36.57 -16.72 -2.79
N SER A 578 37.75 -17.27 -3.06
CA SER A 578 38.44 -18.15 -2.12
C SER A 578 39.01 -17.35 -0.95
N ARG A 579 38.91 -17.89 0.26
CA ARG A 579 39.60 -17.37 1.44
C ARG A 579 40.77 -18.28 1.81
N ALA A 580 41.97 -17.75 2.03
CA ALA A 580 43.07 -18.58 2.54
C ALA A 580 42.71 -19.14 3.94
N PRO A 581 43.04 -20.41 4.24
CA PRO A 581 42.83 -21.01 5.56
C PRO A 581 43.49 -20.19 6.68
N ASP A 582 42.93 -20.27 7.88
CA ASP A 582 43.51 -19.58 9.03
C ASP A 582 44.91 -20.09 9.36
N PRO A 583 45.84 -19.19 9.74
CA PRO A 583 47.15 -19.60 10.19
C PRO A 583 47.01 -20.41 11.50
N PRO A 584 47.93 -21.35 11.77
CA PRO A 584 47.99 -22.04 13.05
C PRO A 584 48.07 -21.04 14.24
N PRO A 585 47.64 -21.44 15.45
CA PRO A 585 47.71 -20.57 16.63
C PRO A 585 49.09 -19.95 16.81
N GLY A 586 49.15 -18.61 16.91
CA GLY A 586 50.39 -17.85 17.08
C GLY A 586 51.17 -17.55 15.80
N GLN A 587 50.68 -17.94 14.63
CA GLN A 587 51.27 -17.60 13.33
C GLN A 587 50.47 -16.52 12.59
N ILE A 588 51.11 -15.90 11.59
CA ILE A 588 50.51 -14.91 10.70
C ILE A 588 50.70 -15.37 9.26
N LEU A 589 49.70 -15.15 8.41
CA LEU A 589 49.89 -15.35 6.97
C LEU A 589 50.81 -14.26 6.40
N PRO A 590 51.72 -14.63 5.49
CA PRO A 590 52.50 -13.63 4.77
C PRO A 590 51.60 -12.77 3.88
N LEU A 591 52.05 -11.56 3.57
CA LEU A 591 51.41 -10.72 2.56
C LEU A 591 51.50 -11.42 1.18
N PRO A 592 50.39 -11.56 0.44
CA PRO A 592 50.43 -12.22 -0.87
C PRO A 592 51.29 -11.48 -1.89
N ASP A 593 52.06 -12.22 -2.68
CA ASP A 593 53.03 -11.70 -3.66
C ASP A 593 52.40 -11.23 -4.98
N TYR A 594 51.16 -11.63 -5.27
CA TYR A 594 50.40 -11.17 -6.44
C TYR A 594 49.88 -9.73 -6.33
N GLY A 595 49.80 -9.18 -5.11
CA GLY A 595 49.19 -7.88 -4.84
C GLY A 595 49.73 -6.71 -5.68
N PRO A 596 51.07 -6.52 -5.79
CA PRO A 596 51.65 -5.47 -6.63
C PRO A 596 51.21 -5.55 -8.11
N ALA A 597 51.12 -6.76 -8.66
CA ALA A 597 50.74 -6.96 -10.06
C ALA A 597 49.27 -6.58 -10.29
N VAL A 598 48.39 -6.91 -9.33
CA VAL A 598 46.97 -6.54 -9.36
C VAL A 598 46.79 -5.02 -9.43
N VAL A 599 47.46 -4.27 -8.55
CA VAL A 599 47.35 -2.79 -8.51
C VAL A 599 47.78 -2.17 -9.84
N VAL A 600 48.92 -2.62 -10.37
CA VAL A 600 49.44 -2.15 -11.66
C VAL A 600 48.49 -2.50 -12.81
N GLN A 601 47.86 -3.67 -12.78
CA GLN A 601 46.91 -4.08 -13.80
C GLN A 601 45.64 -3.22 -13.77
N VAL A 602 45.06 -2.99 -12.60
CA VAL A 602 43.87 -2.12 -12.46
C VAL A 602 44.19 -0.69 -12.92
N ALA A 603 45.35 -0.14 -12.57
CA ALA A 603 45.79 1.18 -13.04
C ALA A 603 45.96 1.27 -14.57
N ARG A 604 46.36 0.17 -15.22
CA ARG A 604 46.46 0.12 -16.69
C ARG A 604 45.11 -0.02 -17.36
N GLU A 605 44.21 -0.80 -16.78
CA GLU A 605 42.86 -1.03 -17.30
C GLU A 605 41.97 0.20 -17.10
N ARG A 606 42.14 0.90 -15.97
CA ARG A 606 41.32 2.05 -15.52
C ARG A 606 42.18 3.25 -15.12
N PRO A 607 42.97 3.83 -16.05
CA PRO A 607 43.76 5.02 -15.77
C PRO A 607 42.90 6.24 -15.45
N ASP A 608 41.65 6.24 -15.92
CA ASP A 608 40.63 7.25 -15.62
C ASP A 608 40.32 7.31 -14.11
N LEU A 609 40.08 6.15 -13.49
CA LEU A 609 39.75 6.08 -12.06
C LEU A 609 40.94 6.51 -11.19
N LEU A 610 42.14 6.08 -11.56
CA LEU A 610 43.36 6.46 -10.85
C LEU A 610 43.60 7.98 -10.92
N ALA A 611 43.35 8.60 -12.07
CA ALA A 611 43.51 10.05 -12.23
C ALA A 611 42.54 10.85 -11.34
N THR A 612 41.36 10.30 -11.05
CA THR A 612 40.32 10.95 -10.24
C THR A 612 40.27 10.47 -8.79
N SER A 613 41.26 9.70 -8.32
CA SER A 613 41.15 8.99 -7.04
C SER A 613 41.16 9.91 -5.80
N CYS A 614 41.64 11.14 -5.91
CA CYS A 614 41.66 12.07 -4.79
C CYS A 614 40.28 12.65 -4.45
N GLN A 615 39.79 12.38 -3.23
CA GLN A 615 38.49 12.90 -2.78
C GLN A 615 38.45 14.44 -2.67
N ASP A 616 39.54 15.10 -2.24
CA ASP A 616 39.61 16.57 -2.11
C ASP A 616 39.32 17.30 -3.43
N HIS A 617 39.59 16.66 -4.57
CA HIS A 617 39.38 17.24 -5.90
C HIS A 617 38.11 16.73 -6.59
N HIS A 618 37.61 15.55 -6.23
CA HIS A 618 36.59 14.83 -7.02
C HIS A 618 35.41 14.24 -6.20
N GLY A 619 35.33 14.49 -4.89
CA GLY A 619 34.22 14.04 -4.05
C GLY A 619 34.06 12.52 -4.06
N GLY A 620 32.82 12.03 -4.18
CA GLY A 620 32.49 10.59 -4.15
C GLY A 620 33.13 9.74 -5.26
N ALA A 621 33.68 10.36 -6.32
CA ALA A 621 34.40 9.62 -7.36
C ALA A 621 35.81 9.15 -6.93
N GLY A 622 36.37 9.71 -5.84
CA GLY A 622 37.73 9.40 -5.38
C GLY A 622 37.95 7.93 -5.02
N TRP A 623 36.92 7.27 -4.50
CA TRP A 623 37.00 5.90 -4.01
C TRP A 623 37.05 4.84 -5.11
N THR A 624 36.58 5.17 -6.31
CA THR A 624 36.31 4.21 -7.38
C THR A 624 37.54 3.42 -7.85
N PHE A 625 38.75 4.00 -7.77
CA PHE A 625 39.98 3.28 -8.07
C PHE A 625 40.33 2.27 -6.98
N LEU A 626 40.27 2.69 -5.71
CA LEU A 626 40.54 1.80 -4.58
C LEU A 626 39.55 0.64 -4.54
N ASP A 627 38.28 0.91 -4.83
CA ASP A 627 37.23 -0.10 -4.98
C ASP A 627 37.62 -1.15 -6.03
N ALA A 628 38.04 -0.70 -7.22
CA ALA A 628 38.45 -1.61 -8.30
C ALA A 628 39.69 -2.45 -7.92
N VAL A 629 40.62 -1.88 -7.14
CA VAL A 629 41.79 -2.61 -6.61
C VAL A 629 41.36 -3.66 -5.60
N VAL A 630 40.55 -3.30 -4.60
CA VAL A 630 40.07 -4.22 -3.57
C VAL A 630 39.25 -5.35 -4.19
N ASP A 631 38.39 -5.05 -5.16
CA ASP A 631 37.61 -6.05 -5.89
C ASP A 631 38.52 -7.06 -6.59
N ARG A 632 39.54 -6.59 -7.30
CA ARG A 632 40.48 -7.48 -8.01
C ARG A 632 41.32 -8.30 -7.03
N LEU A 633 41.76 -7.71 -5.91
CA LEU A 633 42.48 -8.44 -4.86
C LEU A 633 41.61 -9.54 -4.22
N ARG A 634 40.32 -9.26 -3.98
CA ARG A 634 39.36 -10.22 -3.44
C ARG A 634 39.07 -11.39 -4.38
N GLN A 635 39.28 -11.24 -5.69
CA GLN A 635 39.21 -12.38 -6.61
C GLN A 635 40.27 -13.45 -6.33
N HIS A 636 41.35 -13.10 -5.61
CA HIS A 636 42.41 -14.00 -5.18
C HIS A 636 42.24 -14.43 -3.71
N ASP A 637 41.97 -13.49 -2.81
CA ASP A 637 41.75 -13.79 -1.39
C ASP A 637 40.77 -12.79 -0.74
N THR A 638 39.69 -13.29 -0.15
CA THR A 638 38.70 -12.43 0.53
C THR A 638 39.21 -11.79 1.82
N ARG A 639 40.40 -12.15 2.30
CA ARG A 639 41.09 -11.45 3.40
C ARG A 639 41.47 -10.01 3.06
N TRP A 640 41.43 -9.61 1.80
CA TRP A 640 41.62 -8.22 1.37
C TRP A 640 40.40 -7.35 1.68
N GLY A 641 40.65 -6.12 2.10
CA GLY A 641 39.64 -5.10 2.35
C GLY A 641 40.28 -3.72 2.46
N TYR A 642 39.52 -2.76 2.99
CA TYR A 642 39.99 -1.41 3.18
C TYR A 642 40.67 -1.27 4.54
N ASN A 643 41.56 -0.29 4.65
CA ASN A 643 42.28 -0.02 5.88
C ASN A 643 41.54 1.02 6.74
N CYS A 644 41.13 0.65 7.96
CA CYS A 644 40.65 1.59 8.96
C CYS A 644 41.82 2.45 9.45
N LYS A 645 41.96 3.65 8.88
CA LYS A 645 43.06 4.56 9.20
C LYS A 645 43.02 4.93 10.68
N ARG A 646 44.11 4.66 11.41
CA ARG A 646 44.21 4.91 12.86
C ARG A 646 43.13 4.20 13.69
N GLY A 647 42.51 3.14 13.17
CA GLY A 647 41.41 2.41 13.80
C GLY A 647 40.02 3.00 13.57
N HIS A 648 39.86 4.06 12.77
CA HIS A 648 38.56 4.66 12.44
C HIS A 648 37.96 4.00 11.19
N CYS A 649 37.10 2.99 11.36
CA CYS A 649 36.49 2.28 10.22
C CYS A 649 35.32 3.03 9.56
N SER A 650 34.88 4.17 10.11
CA SER A 650 33.92 5.06 9.45
C SER A 650 34.57 6.03 8.46
N ASP A 651 35.90 6.03 8.40
CA ASP A 651 36.73 6.91 7.56
C ASP A 651 38.00 6.12 7.15
N PRO A 652 37.88 5.11 6.27
CA PRO A 652 39.02 4.32 5.84
C PRO A 652 40.03 5.16 5.03
N SER A 653 41.20 4.60 4.71
CA SER A 653 42.15 5.29 3.82
C SER A 653 41.72 5.16 2.35
N GLU A 654 41.85 6.25 1.59
CA GLU A 654 41.57 6.32 0.14
C GLU A 654 42.68 5.71 -0.74
N ASP A 655 43.85 5.49 -0.15
CA ASP A 655 45.08 5.07 -0.82
C ASP A 655 45.66 3.77 -0.26
N VAL A 656 45.03 3.18 0.76
CA VAL A 656 45.59 2.03 1.51
C VAL A 656 44.58 0.90 1.63
N VAL A 657 45.03 -0.31 1.28
CA VAL A 657 44.31 -1.57 1.49
C VAL A 657 44.86 -2.35 2.68
N ALA A 658 44.04 -3.23 3.23
CA ALA A 658 44.40 -4.11 4.34
C ALA A 658 44.23 -5.59 3.95
N TYR A 659 45.18 -6.44 4.35
CA TYR A 659 45.07 -7.90 4.27
C TYR A 659 45.04 -8.51 5.66
N HIS A 660 43.95 -9.18 6.03
CA HIS A 660 43.81 -9.84 7.32
C HIS A 660 44.65 -11.12 7.37
N GLY A 661 45.85 -11.03 7.96
CA GLY A 661 46.80 -12.14 8.08
C GLY A 661 46.61 -12.98 9.35
N GLY A 662 45.70 -12.60 10.25
CA GLY A 662 45.39 -13.32 11.48
C GLY A 662 44.47 -14.52 11.31
N ALA A 663 44.19 -15.21 12.42
CA ALA A 663 43.17 -16.25 12.51
C ALA A 663 41.80 -15.65 12.89
N GLY A 664 40.72 -16.34 12.54
CA GLY A 664 39.35 -15.93 12.82
C GLY A 664 38.68 -15.17 11.67
N PRO A 665 37.38 -14.83 11.84
CA PRO A 665 36.59 -14.20 10.79
C PRO A 665 37.10 -12.79 10.47
N THR A 666 36.94 -12.40 9.22
CA THR A 666 37.29 -11.06 8.77
C THR A 666 36.11 -10.12 9.06
N VAL A 667 36.15 -9.45 10.23
CA VAL A 667 35.09 -8.55 10.71
C VAL A 667 35.56 -7.10 10.80
N GLU A 668 34.61 -6.17 10.82
CA GLU A 668 34.88 -4.74 10.96
C GLU A 668 35.80 -4.41 12.14
N GLY A 669 36.89 -3.70 11.86
CA GLY A 669 37.89 -3.30 12.85
C GLY A 669 38.81 -4.41 13.33
N VAL A 670 38.78 -5.61 12.72
CA VAL A 670 39.71 -6.68 13.11
C VAL A 670 41.16 -6.22 12.92
N SER A 671 41.98 -6.46 13.95
CA SER A 671 43.42 -6.17 13.93
C SER A 671 44.18 -7.30 13.20
N ALA A 672 45.50 -7.38 13.36
CA ALA A 672 46.32 -8.39 12.66
C ALA A 672 46.24 -8.28 11.13
N VAL A 673 46.28 -7.04 10.63
CA VAL A 673 46.30 -6.72 9.20
C VAL A 673 47.69 -6.32 8.74
N TRP A 674 48.01 -6.69 7.51
CA TRP A 674 49.03 -6.00 6.72
C TRP A 674 48.43 -4.74 6.11
N VAL A 675 49.17 -3.64 6.16
CA VAL A 675 48.74 -2.33 5.66
C VAL A 675 49.59 -1.99 4.43
N VAL A 676 48.95 -1.74 3.29
CA VAL A 676 49.62 -1.52 2.01
C VAL A 676 49.06 -0.28 1.33
N ASP A 677 49.90 0.73 1.12
CA ASP A 677 49.59 1.87 0.28
C ASP A 677 49.72 1.45 -1.20
N VAL A 678 48.66 1.70 -1.96
CA VAL A 678 48.50 1.32 -3.36
C VAL A 678 48.45 2.54 -4.29
N ILE A 679 48.44 3.77 -3.76
CA ILE A 679 48.48 5.01 -4.55
C ILE A 679 49.53 5.99 -4.01
N MET A 680 50.63 6.15 -4.73
CA MET A 680 51.63 7.16 -4.41
C MET A 680 51.19 8.54 -4.90
N SER A 681 51.46 9.58 -4.10
CA SER A 681 51.12 10.97 -4.44
C SER A 681 49.62 11.18 -4.72
N HIS A 682 48.77 10.58 -3.88
CA HIS A 682 47.33 10.44 -4.09
C HIS A 682 46.63 11.71 -4.60
N CYS A 683 46.79 12.85 -3.89
CA CYS A 683 46.18 14.14 -4.27
C CYS A 683 47.09 15.08 -5.05
N GLY A 684 48.20 14.56 -5.59
CA GLY A 684 49.15 15.28 -6.45
C GLY A 684 49.16 14.70 -7.84
N SER A 685 50.08 13.77 -8.11
CA SER A 685 50.16 13.02 -9.36
C SER A 685 50.02 11.53 -9.06
N PRO A 686 48.79 11.02 -8.93
CA PRO A 686 48.54 9.67 -8.47
C PRO A 686 49.21 8.64 -9.40
N SER A 687 49.91 7.68 -8.79
CA SER A 687 50.56 6.59 -9.51
C SER A 687 50.41 5.29 -8.71
N PRO A 688 50.28 4.12 -9.37
CA PRO A 688 50.15 2.86 -8.66
C PRO A 688 51.43 2.57 -7.89
N THR A 689 51.30 2.17 -6.63
CA THR A 689 52.43 1.77 -5.78
C THR A 689 52.11 0.48 -5.01
N TRP A 690 53.10 -0.04 -4.30
CA TRP A 690 52.94 -1.13 -3.35
C TRP A 690 53.86 -0.91 -2.17
N LEU A 691 53.50 0.03 -1.29
CA LEU A 691 54.29 0.40 -0.13
C LEU A 691 53.71 -0.27 1.11
N VAL A 692 54.44 -1.27 1.63
CA VAL A 692 54.03 -2.01 2.82
C VAL A 692 54.39 -1.23 4.08
N HIS A 693 53.38 -0.82 4.85
CA HIS A 693 53.55 -0.08 6.12
C HIS A 693 53.82 -0.99 7.33
N GLY A 694 53.60 -2.30 7.19
CA GLY A 694 53.87 -3.31 8.22
C GLY A 694 52.61 -4.08 8.65
N PHE A 695 52.75 -4.86 9.72
CA PHE A 695 51.71 -5.72 10.28
C PHE A 695 51.33 -5.32 11.70
N GLY A 696 50.04 -5.27 12.02
CA GLY A 696 49.55 -5.20 13.41
C GLY A 696 49.65 -3.84 14.12
N GLY A 697 49.64 -2.71 13.40
CA GLY A 697 49.60 -1.35 13.96
C GLY A 697 48.21 -0.89 14.45
N ALA A 698 48.03 0.42 14.72
CA ALA A 698 46.73 1.05 14.98
C ALA A 698 45.90 1.12 13.68
N SER A 699 45.62 -0.03 13.10
CA SER A 699 44.97 -0.21 11.81
C SER A 699 44.05 -1.42 11.90
N GLY A 700 42.91 -1.33 11.26
CA GLY A 700 41.90 -2.38 11.24
C GLY A 700 41.49 -2.71 9.82
N TRP A 701 40.87 -3.85 9.65
CA TRP A 701 40.23 -4.23 8.40
C TRP A 701 38.78 -3.72 8.36
N THR A 702 38.31 -3.29 7.20
CA THR A 702 36.87 -3.02 6.97
C THR A 702 36.44 -3.48 5.58
N SER A 703 35.19 -3.95 5.49
CA SER A 703 34.49 -4.17 4.23
C SER A 703 33.84 -2.89 3.67
N ARG A 704 33.67 -1.86 4.51
CA ARG A 704 32.91 -0.63 4.26
C ARG A 704 33.72 0.48 3.58
N GLY A 705 34.29 0.21 2.41
CA GLY A 705 35.09 1.23 1.69
C GLY A 705 34.36 2.05 0.62
N ARG A 706 33.09 1.72 0.33
CA ARG A 706 32.33 2.39 -0.73
C ARG A 706 31.44 3.48 -0.12
N PHE A 707 31.78 4.75 -0.31
CA PHE A 707 31.07 5.93 0.20
C PHE A 707 30.46 6.79 -0.90
#